data_AF-A0A077RAP4-F1
#
_entry.id   AF-A0A077RAP4-F1
#
_cell.length_a   1.000
_cell.length_b   1.000
_cell.length_c   1.000
_cell.angle_alpha   90.00
_cell.angle_beta   90.00
_cell.angle_gamma   90.00
#
_symmetry.space_group_name_H-M   'P 1'
#
loop_
_entity.id
_entity.type
_entity.pdbx_description
1 polymer ?
#
loop_
_entity_poly.entity_id
_entity_poly.type
_entity_poly.pdbx_seq_one_letter_code
_entity_poly.pdbx_strand_id
1 'polypeptide(L)'
;MFFQGPSSAVLRAIAHSSSYPRRYRYAVERLHSSSRHASTSRFTLSMNKSAPRSNSASSSQAKQQSNNEDTSSSLPAPKLRRALGKPSPGRGVTNRFIDEAKRDMQLRKMPYDLADLNWLREARSTIYTLNEKERNLQAEQKKLTFEFAKFFSAKSKARKAKEKEKEKVDATKSKSKSDDATAESSVDTGQDVKVDEDEEHVNGLRQRARKIKGELDTVQRQLEDIRDRSAKIRLLWPNHCHPDVPVGPEENAVLVSVKDPLNMLPSEFDVMKESWNESVMQVKHFPDGPQADPKRQHLSLAASAMNSEVDMASGLLATGSSWPYLLGSISLLEHALSQYAMSIAVRRGFLPVSPPDVIRADLADRCGFRPRNERAKQTYFLENTKTKDNATTEEQNANYLCLAATAEIPLAGLLAARILNNPKLKGSSAASANEDSLIQGSELPIRLVALGHAFRAEAGARGADTRGLYRVHQFSKIEMYVATDGDVKSSNAMLEELRSIQEEVIGGLGLPYRVLDMPTEELGASAYRKYDIEVWMPGRGSWGEVSSASNCTDFQAQRLAIKMTRVRSLPNPTKDSEHWPMAHTLNATAAAIPRLIVAILENHGVEKGKLVLPDTLKPFWLAGDKDDNVTWLHTGFGSDSPSRLQRAMAQVRSIAKKNGTDATTMVASFFILHELTAIVPLVIMFYVFGALGVGTAVLEWLLGNAEEQAKDSESLMARFRGWARLKEERFERYCRRKGFLGFEKQDAESIDAAGDLGKQSHLAGSFANMVAAYILVKALIPVRIGASVALAGPFSRTVLEPLKNLIRPGVLRRSPDKRRPATSS
;
A
#
# COMPACT_ATOMS: atom_id res chain seq x y z
N MET A 1 -45.57 -30.94 34.78
CA MET A 1 -46.36 -29.94 35.53
C MET A 1 -46.09 -28.60 34.86
N PHE A 2 -46.86 -28.20 33.83
CA PHE A 2 -48.12 -27.42 33.86
C PHE A 2 -47.94 -26.08 34.61
N PHE A 3 -48.03 -24.90 33.99
CA PHE A 3 -49.13 -24.25 33.22
C PHE A 3 -48.54 -23.27 32.15
N GLN A 4 -48.87 -23.24 30.84
CA GLN A 4 -50.05 -22.66 30.11
C GLN A 4 -50.58 -21.33 30.67
N GLY A 5 -50.38 -20.12 30.08
CA GLY A 5 -50.88 -19.55 28.79
C GLY A 5 -51.97 -18.47 29.08
N PRO A 6 -52.54 -17.66 28.14
CA PRO A 6 -52.10 -17.19 26.81
C PRO A 6 -52.51 -15.70 26.44
N SER A 7 -52.28 -15.33 25.16
CA SER A 7 -52.99 -14.29 24.35
C SER A 7 -52.48 -12.83 24.43
N SER A 8 -52.27 -12.06 23.35
CA SER A 8 -53.00 -11.98 22.08
C SER A 8 -52.12 -11.61 20.87
N ALA A 9 -52.57 -12.08 19.69
CA ALA A 9 -52.18 -11.63 18.36
C ALA A 9 -53.31 -10.79 17.77
N VAL A 10 -53.00 -9.86 16.84
CA VAL A 10 -53.83 -9.14 15.82
C VAL A 10 -52.93 -7.95 15.39
N LEU A 11 -52.34 -7.81 14.20
CA LEU A 11 -52.90 -7.76 12.83
C LEU A 11 -51.77 -7.95 11.80
N ARG A 12 -52.09 -8.57 10.66
CA ARG A 12 -51.23 -8.77 9.48
C ARG A 12 -51.96 -8.20 8.25
N ALA A 13 -51.17 -7.82 7.22
CA ALA A 13 -51.52 -7.52 5.81
C ALA A 13 -51.70 -6.00 5.49
N ILE A 14 -51.24 -5.42 4.36
CA ILE A 14 -51.13 -5.87 2.96
C ILE A 14 -50.02 -5.08 2.17
N ALA A 15 -49.21 -5.84 1.40
CA ALA A 15 -48.67 -5.69 0.03
C ALA A 15 -47.95 -4.43 -0.58
N HIS A 16 -46.78 -4.78 -1.19
CA HIS A 16 -46.23 -4.48 -2.54
C HIS A 16 -45.77 -3.08 -3.00
N SER A 17 -44.45 -2.96 -3.28
CA SER A 17 -43.86 -2.71 -4.62
C SER A 17 -42.31 -2.84 -4.55
N SER A 18 -41.69 -3.88 -5.16
CA SER A 18 -40.91 -3.80 -6.42
C SER A 18 -39.84 -2.69 -6.43
N SER A 19 -38.53 -2.94 -6.49
CA SER A 19 -37.81 -3.41 -7.69
C SER A 19 -36.34 -3.77 -7.38
N TYR A 20 -35.85 -4.93 -7.85
CA TYR A 20 -34.42 -5.33 -7.88
C TYR A 20 -33.95 -5.41 -9.34
N PRO A 21 -32.67 -5.12 -9.67
CA PRO A 21 -32.05 -5.62 -10.90
C PRO A 21 -31.11 -6.80 -10.66
N ARG A 22 -31.46 -7.91 -11.33
CA ARG A 22 -30.66 -8.92 -12.04
C ARG A 22 -29.31 -9.40 -11.45
N ARG A 23 -29.34 -10.63 -10.92
CA ARG A 23 -28.20 -11.55 -10.79
C ARG A 23 -27.98 -12.34 -12.09
N TYR A 24 -26.73 -12.46 -12.52
CA TYR A 24 -26.28 -13.46 -13.50
C TYR A 24 -26.18 -14.85 -12.85
N ARG A 25 -26.76 -15.86 -13.50
CA ARG A 25 -26.68 -17.28 -13.15
C ARG A 25 -25.36 -17.87 -13.66
N TYR A 26 -24.62 -18.57 -12.80
CA TYR A 26 -23.76 -19.68 -13.22
C TYR A 26 -24.34 -20.98 -12.65
N ALA A 27 -24.44 -21.99 -13.52
CA ALA A 27 -24.97 -23.31 -13.22
C ALA A 27 -24.05 -24.07 -12.28
N VAL A 28 -24.65 -24.69 -11.26
CA VAL A 28 -23.99 -25.60 -10.31
C VAL A 28 -24.39 -27.02 -10.70
N GLU A 29 -23.44 -27.81 -11.19
CA GLU A 29 -23.58 -29.27 -11.19
C GLU A 29 -23.22 -29.82 -9.81
N ARG A 30 -24.14 -30.59 -9.25
CA ARG A 30 -24.00 -31.30 -7.97
C ARG A 30 -23.12 -32.52 -8.17
N LEU A 31 -22.13 -32.71 -7.28
CA LEU A 31 -21.68 -34.04 -6.88
C LEU A 31 -21.60 -34.11 -5.35
N HIS A 32 -22.12 -35.22 -4.83
CA HIS A 32 -22.41 -35.47 -3.43
C HIS A 32 -21.18 -35.80 -2.57
N SER A 33 -21.23 -35.30 -1.33
CA SER A 33 -20.80 -35.89 -0.04
C SER A 33 -19.53 -36.75 0.04
N SER A 34 -18.63 -36.39 0.95
CA SER A 34 -18.66 -36.97 2.31
C SER A 34 -17.64 -36.29 3.23
N SER A 35 -18.12 -35.93 4.41
CA SER A 35 -17.39 -35.45 5.56
C SER A 35 -16.68 -36.60 6.29
N ARG A 36 -15.40 -36.48 6.63
CA ARG A 36 -14.83 -37.14 7.82
C ARG A 36 -13.77 -36.27 8.50
N HIS A 37 -13.95 -36.14 9.81
CA HIS A 37 -13.13 -35.43 10.77
C HIS A 37 -11.78 -36.12 11.06
N ALA A 38 -10.79 -35.27 11.33
CA ALA A 38 -9.75 -35.32 12.38
C ALA A 38 -9.29 -36.67 12.97
N SER A 39 -7.96 -36.82 13.06
CA SER A 39 -7.19 -36.77 14.33
C SER A 39 -6.21 -37.93 14.57
N THR A 40 -4.99 -37.55 15.00
CA THR A 40 -3.95 -38.35 15.68
C THR A 40 -3.27 -39.46 14.84
N SER A 41 -2.00 -39.85 14.98
CA SER A 41 -1.08 -39.79 16.11
C SER A 41 0.37 -40.14 15.69
N ARG A 42 1.33 -39.70 16.52
CA ARG A 42 2.57 -40.38 16.96
C ARG A 42 3.76 -40.62 16.00
N PHE A 43 4.75 -39.77 16.24
CA PHE A 43 6.19 -40.06 16.35
C PHE A 43 6.52 -41.42 17.02
N THR A 44 7.51 -42.15 16.49
CA THR A 44 8.69 -42.64 17.26
C THR A 44 9.76 -43.25 16.33
N LEU A 45 11.00 -42.97 16.71
CA LEU A 45 12.27 -43.29 16.06
C LEU A 45 12.76 -44.73 16.35
N SER A 46 13.75 -45.14 15.54
CA SER A 46 15.04 -45.74 15.96
C SER A 46 15.28 -47.25 15.82
N MET A 47 16.20 -47.53 14.88
CA MET A 47 17.46 -48.31 15.02
C MET A 47 17.57 -49.78 14.57
N ASN A 48 18.55 -49.92 13.66
CA ASN A 48 19.72 -50.82 13.64
C ASN A 48 19.74 -52.11 12.81
N LYS A 49 20.69 -52.07 11.84
CA LYS A 49 21.73 -53.04 11.48
C LYS A 49 21.33 -54.50 11.19
N SER A 50 21.60 -54.93 9.95
CA SER A 50 22.76 -55.77 9.60
C SER A 50 22.67 -56.27 8.14
N ALA A 51 23.80 -56.25 7.43
CA ALA A 51 24.02 -56.98 6.17
C ALA A 51 24.50 -58.42 6.51
N PRO A 52 24.45 -59.41 5.61
CA PRO A 52 25.43 -59.46 4.51
C PRO A 52 24.99 -60.11 3.17
N ARG A 53 25.71 -59.70 2.11
CA ARG A 53 26.26 -60.45 0.94
C ARG A 53 25.57 -61.74 0.44
N SER A 54 25.31 -61.77 -0.87
CA SER A 54 25.96 -62.74 -1.79
C SER A 54 25.72 -62.40 -3.27
N ASN A 55 26.79 -62.49 -4.05
CA ASN A 55 26.86 -62.40 -5.51
C ASN A 55 26.13 -63.56 -6.20
N SER A 56 25.55 -63.30 -7.37
CA SER A 56 25.83 -64.11 -8.58
C SER A 56 25.25 -63.44 -9.82
N ALA A 57 26.13 -63.14 -10.77
CA ALA A 57 25.80 -62.75 -12.13
C ALA A 57 25.36 -63.97 -12.95
N SER A 58 24.40 -63.79 -13.86
CA SER A 58 24.37 -64.54 -15.12
C SER A 58 23.57 -63.80 -16.19
N SER A 59 24.24 -63.61 -17.32
CA SER A 59 23.79 -63.16 -18.63
C SER A 59 22.52 -63.82 -19.17
N SER A 60 21.77 -63.12 -20.01
CA SER A 60 21.71 -63.38 -21.47
C SER A 60 20.56 -62.61 -22.13
N GLN A 61 20.69 -62.50 -23.45
CA GLN A 61 20.02 -61.57 -24.34
C GLN A 61 18.63 -62.04 -24.82
N ALA A 62 17.89 -61.04 -25.29
CA ALA A 62 17.00 -61.06 -26.47
C ALA A 62 15.53 -61.53 -26.33
N LYS A 63 14.66 -60.52 -26.53
CA LYS A 63 13.47 -60.50 -27.40
C LYS A 63 12.44 -61.64 -27.27
N GLN A 64 11.26 -61.28 -26.76
CA GLN A 64 9.99 -61.62 -27.39
C GLN A 64 8.88 -60.65 -26.97
N GLN A 65 8.08 -60.22 -27.97
CA GLN A 65 6.87 -59.42 -27.82
C GLN A 65 5.75 -60.24 -27.18
N SER A 66 5.05 -59.69 -26.20
CA SER A 66 3.62 -59.96 -26.00
C SER A 66 2.96 -58.78 -25.28
N ASN A 67 1.97 -58.17 -25.94
CA ASN A 67 1.05 -57.19 -25.39
C ASN A 67 0.27 -57.77 -24.20
N ASN A 68 0.14 -57.04 -23.10
CA ASN A 68 -1.14 -56.48 -22.66
C ASN A 68 -1.02 -55.77 -21.29
N GLU A 69 -1.55 -54.55 -21.29
CA GLU A 69 -2.31 -53.92 -20.21
C GLU A 69 -1.71 -53.86 -18.80
N ASP A 70 -1.05 -52.73 -18.50
CA ASP A 70 -1.27 -52.04 -17.23
C ASP A 70 -0.96 -50.54 -17.42
N THR A 71 -2.01 -49.78 -17.74
CA THR A 71 -1.99 -48.32 -17.79
C THR A 71 -2.03 -47.75 -16.37
N SER A 72 -0.86 -47.60 -15.73
CA SER A 72 -0.67 -46.55 -14.71
C SER A 72 0.05 -45.38 -15.38
N SER A 73 -0.72 -44.43 -15.90
CA SER A 73 -0.22 -43.18 -16.46
C SER A 73 0.44 -42.33 -15.37
N SER A 74 1.74 -42.52 -15.13
CA SER A 74 2.55 -41.50 -14.47
C SER A 74 2.68 -40.32 -15.44
N LEU A 75 1.83 -39.32 -15.27
CA LEU A 75 1.97 -38.03 -15.96
C LEU A 75 3.41 -37.54 -15.78
N PRO A 76 4.16 -37.27 -16.86
CA PRO A 76 5.50 -36.71 -16.73
C PRO A 76 5.36 -35.32 -16.10
N ALA A 77 5.98 -35.12 -14.93
CA ALA A 77 6.06 -33.82 -14.29
C ALA A 77 6.57 -32.78 -15.31
N PRO A 78 5.86 -31.65 -15.50
CA PRO A 78 6.22 -30.69 -16.55
C PRO A 78 7.63 -30.15 -16.30
N LYS A 79 8.52 -30.38 -17.27
CA LYS A 79 9.84 -29.75 -17.38
C LYS A 79 9.66 -28.25 -17.66
N LEU A 80 9.34 -27.45 -16.65
CA LEU A 80 9.32 -25.99 -16.77
C LEU A 80 10.11 -25.36 -15.63
N ARG A 81 11.42 -25.60 -15.60
CA ARG A 81 12.32 -24.77 -14.78
C ARG A 81 12.46 -23.41 -15.45
N ARG A 82 11.52 -22.51 -15.16
CA ARG A 82 11.66 -21.07 -15.40
C ARG A 82 12.85 -20.58 -14.56
N ALA A 83 13.99 -20.33 -15.21
CA ALA A 83 15.20 -19.87 -14.56
C ALA A 83 15.44 -18.37 -14.81
N LEU A 84 15.86 -17.65 -13.78
CA LEU A 84 16.31 -16.27 -13.90
C LEU A 84 17.75 -16.25 -14.43
N GLY A 85 17.98 -15.58 -15.55
CA GLY A 85 19.33 -15.34 -16.07
C GLY A 85 20.09 -14.27 -15.28
N LYS A 86 21.28 -13.89 -15.77
CA LYS A 86 22.05 -12.73 -15.24
C LYS A 86 21.15 -11.48 -15.25
N PRO A 87 21.10 -10.68 -14.16
CA PRO A 87 20.24 -9.50 -14.10
C PRO A 87 20.70 -8.42 -15.09
N SER A 88 19.75 -7.78 -15.77
CA SER A 88 20.05 -6.62 -16.62
C SER A 88 20.19 -5.36 -15.76
N PRO A 89 21.27 -4.57 -15.91
CA PRO A 89 21.42 -3.29 -15.22
C PRO A 89 20.58 -2.15 -15.82
N GLY A 90 20.02 -2.36 -17.02
CA GLY A 90 19.19 -1.39 -17.75
C GLY A 90 19.92 -0.28 -18.46
N ARG A 91 20.58 0.62 -17.73
CA ARG A 91 21.34 1.71 -18.37
C ARG A 91 22.55 1.17 -19.12
N GLY A 92 22.82 1.72 -20.30
CA GLY A 92 23.99 1.38 -21.12
C GLY A 92 25.31 1.96 -20.59
N VAL A 93 26.35 1.92 -21.43
CA VAL A 93 27.70 2.43 -21.11
C VAL A 93 28.09 3.68 -21.92
N THR A 94 27.12 4.42 -22.44
CA THR A 94 27.39 5.70 -23.11
C THR A 94 27.74 6.77 -22.07
N ASN A 95 28.49 7.81 -22.47
CA ASN A 95 28.83 8.92 -21.57
C ASN A 95 27.56 9.53 -20.96
N ARG A 96 26.51 9.70 -21.78
CA ARG A 96 25.19 10.14 -21.32
C ARG A 96 24.65 9.27 -20.18
N PHE A 97 24.64 7.94 -20.33
CA PHE A 97 24.12 7.05 -19.28
C PHE A 97 24.99 7.08 -18.01
N ILE A 98 26.30 7.17 -18.17
CA ILE A 98 27.25 7.28 -17.05
C ILE A 98 27.02 8.59 -16.28
N ASP A 99 26.86 9.70 -17.00
CA ASP A 99 26.62 11.03 -16.41
C ASP A 99 25.23 11.11 -15.76
N GLU A 100 24.22 10.47 -16.36
CA GLU A 100 22.89 10.31 -15.77
C GLU A 100 22.94 9.48 -14.47
N ALA A 101 23.63 8.35 -14.47
CA ALA A 101 23.80 7.53 -13.28
C ALA A 101 24.53 8.28 -12.17
N LYS A 102 25.61 8.99 -12.51
CA LYS A 102 26.35 9.84 -11.57
C LYS A 102 25.43 10.90 -10.95
N ARG A 103 24.64 11.60 -11.77
CA ARG A 103 23.70 12.61 -11.29
C ARG A 103 22.67 12.02 -10.33
N ASP A 104 22.05 10.90 -10.67
CA ASP A 104 21.04 10.27 -9.82
C ASP A 104 21.67 9.77 -8.50
N MET A 105 22.89 9.23 -8.53
CA MET A 105 23.60 8.84 -7.30
C MET A 105 23.93 10.06 -6.42
N GLN A 106 24.35 11.19 -7.03
CA GLN A 106 24.61 12.44 -6.31
C GLN A 106 23.34 13.01 -5.66
N LEU A 107 22.23 13.07 -6.40
CA LEU A 107 20.94 13.55 -5.90
C LEU A 107 20.42 12.71 -4.72
N ARG A 108 20.71 11.41 -4.71
CA ARG A 108 20.29 10.46 -3.66
C ARG A 108 21.31 10.30 -2.52
N LYS A 109 22.44 11.03 -2.55
CA LYS A 109 23.63 10.80 -1.69
C LYS A 109 24.07 9.34 -1.60
N MET A 110 23.95 8.60 -2.71
CA MET A 110 24.42 7.22 -2.78
C MET A 110 25.94 7.18 -3.01
N PRO A 111 26.67 6.28 -2.34
CA PRO A 111 28.10 6.12 -2.57
C PRO A 111 28.37 5.59 -3.99
N TYR A 112 29.40 6.14 -4.65
CA TYR A 112 29.89 5.68 -5.94
C TYR A 112 31.39 5.92 -6.07
N ASP A 113 32.07 5.09 -6.86
CA ASP A 113 33.48 5.23 -7.14
C ASP A 113 33.71 5.93 -8.50
N LEU A 114 34.48 7.03 -8.48
CA LEU A 114 34.86 7.75 -9.70
C LEU A 114 35.78 6.91 -10.60
N ALA A 115 36.61 6.04 -10.01
CA ALA A 115 37.48 5.15 -10.76
C ALA A 115 36.66 4.15 -11.59
N ASP A 116 35.57 3.61 -11.03
CA ASP A 116 34.66 2.72 -11.76
C ASP A 116 33.95 3.43 -12.92
N LEU A 117 33.52 4.69 -12.73
CA LEU A 117 32.90 5.47 -13.80
C LEU A 117 33.87 5.79 -14.94
N ASN A 118 35.12 6.13 -14.61
CA ASN A 118 36.17 6.35 -15.61
C ASN A 118 36.54 5.06 -16.33
N TRP A 119 36.68 3.96 -15.58
CA TRP A 119 36.93 2.64 -16.14
C TRP A 119 35.82 2.24 -17.13
N LEU A 120 34.55 2.52 -16.85
CA LEU A 120 33.45 2.25 -17.80
C LEU A 120 33.60 3.04 -19.11
N ARG A 121 34.08 4.28 -19.05
CA ARG A 121 34.32 5.11 -20.24
C ARG A 121 35.47 4.54 -21.08
N GLU A 122 36.54 4.07 -20.43
CA GLU A 122 37.68 3.42 -21.09
C GLU A 122 37.31 2.05 -21.65
N ALA A 123 36.63 1.22 -20.86
CA ALA A 123 36.19 -0.11 -21.25
C ALA A 123 35.37 -0.10 -22.54
N ARG A 124 34.62 0.97 -22.82
CA ARG A 124 33.89 1.13 -24.08
C ARG A 124 34.82 1.12 -25.31
N SER A 125 35.95 1.82 -25.25
CA SER A 125 36.92 1.83 -26.36
C SER A 125 37.59 0.46 -26.49
N THR A 126 37.92 -0.19 -25.36
CA THR A 126 38.47 -1.54 -25.34
C THR A 126 37.50 -2.58 -25.91
N ILE A 127 36.21 -2.49 -25.61
CA ILE A 127 35.19 -3.39 -26.19
C ILE A 127 35.14 -3.22 -27.72
N TYR A 128 35.23 -1.98 -28.21
CA TYR A 128 35.22 -1.72 -29.66
C TYR A 128 36.40 -2.39 -30.36
N THR A 129 37.62 -2.20 -29.83
CA THR A 129 38.84 -2.80 -30.42
C THR A 129 38.84 -4.32 -30.32
N LEU A 130 38.38 -4.88 -29.20
CA LEU A 130 38.25 -6.33 -29.03
C LEU A 130 37.18 -6.93 -29.96
N ASN A 131 36.03 -6.28 -30.15
CA ASN A 131 35.01 -6.74 -31.09
C ASN A 131 35.49 -6.67 -32.55
N GLU A 132 36.31 -5.68 -32.92
CA GLU A 132 36.95 -5.63 -34.23
C GLU A 132 37.94 -6.77 -34.42
N LYS A 133 38.79 -7.03 -33.41
CA LYS A 133 39.70 -8.17 -33.40
C LYS A 133 38.95 -9.51 -33.48
N GLU A 134 37.85 -9.67 -32.74
CA GLU A 134 37.00 -10.87 -32.79
C GLU A 134 36.44 -11.08 -34.20
N ARG A 135 35.90 -10.03 -34.85
CA ARG A 135 35.38 -10.11 -36.22
C ARG A 135 36.47 -10.51 -37.22
N ASN A 136 37.66 -9.95 -37.10
CA ASN A 136 38.79 -10.27 -37.98
C ASN A 136 39.23 -11.73 -37.79
N LEU A 137 39.38 -12.19 -36.55
CA LEU A 137 39.73 -13.59 -36.24
C LEU A 137 38.65 -14.57 -36.70
N GLN A 138 37.36 -14.24 -36.54
CA GLN A 138 36.25 -15.06 -37.06
C GLN A 138 36.24 -15.12 -38.59
N ALA A 139 36.57 -14.02 -39.27
CA ALA A 139 36.70 -13.99 -40.72
C ALA A 139 37.88 -14.86 -41.19
N GLU A 140 39.01 -14.79 -40.49
CA GLU A 140 40.19 -15.61 -40.78
C GLU A 140 39.93 -17.10 -40.51
N GLN A 141 39.25 -17.43 -39.41
CA GLN A 141 38.80 -18.80 -39.11
C GLN A 141 37.88 -19.36 -40.21
N LYS A 142 36.96 -18.55 -40.73
CA LYS A 142 36.10 -18.92 -41.86
C LYS A 142 36.91 -19.16 -43.14
N LYS A 143 37.90 -18.31 -43.45
CA LYS A 143 38.82 -18.50 -44.59
C LYS A 143 39.61 -19.79 -44.47
N LEU A 144 40.19 -20.07 -43.30
CA LEU A 144 40.90 -21.33 -43.03
C LEU A 144 39.99 -22.55 -43.16
N THR A 145 38.76 -22.47 -42.68
CA THR A 145 37.78 -23.56 -42.83
C THR A 145 37.48 -23.82 -44.31
N PHE A 146 37.37 -22.76 -45.12
CA PHE A 146 37.20 -22.86 -46.57
C PHE A 146 38.44 -23.44 -47.27
N GLU A 147 39.64 -23.02 -46.89
CA GLU A 147 40.90 -23.57 -47.41
C GLU A 147 41.04 -25.07 -47.09
N PHE A 148 40.74 -25.48 -45.86
CA PHE A 148 40.67 -26.89 -45.48
C PHE A 148 39.68 -27.66 -46.35
N ALA A 149 38.45 -27.14 -46.51
CA ALA A 149 37.43 -27.79 -47.33
C ALA A 149 37.87 -27.89 -48.81
N LYS A 150 38.50 -26.86 -49.36
CA LYS A 150 39.04 -26.83 -50.72
C LYS A 150 40.16 -27.87 -50.90
N PHE A 151 41.10 -27.95 -49.96
CA PHE A 151 42.20 -28.91 -49.97
C PHE A 151 41.69 -30.36 -49.93
N PHE A 152 40.80 -30.70 -48.99
CA PHE A 152 40.24 -32.05 -48.89
C PHE A 152 39.34 -32.41 -50.09
N SER A 153 38.60 -31.45 -50.65
CA SER A 153 37.82 -31.64 -51.88
C SER A 153 38.72 -31.90 -53.10
N ALA A 154 39.81 -31.14 -53.25
CA ALA A 154 40.80 -31.36 -54.31
C ALA A 154 41.48 -32.72 -54.18
N LYS A 155 41.87 -33.12 -52.96
CA LYS A 155 42.49 -34.43 -52.67
C LYS A 155 41.52 -35.59 -52.92
N SER A 156 40.24 -35.44 -52.57
CA SER A 156 39.17 -36.40 -52.89
C SER A 156 38.96 -36.55 -54.41
N LYS A 157 38.94 -35.44 -55.15
CA LYS A 157 38.85 -35.45 -56.63
C LYS A 157 40.08 -36.10 -57.27
N ALA A 158 41.28 -35.79 -56.80
CA ALA A 158 42.53 -36.38 -57.29
C ALA A 158 42.61 -37.89 -57.02
N ARG A 159 42.15 -38.34 -55.84
CA ARG A 159 42.05 -39.77 -55.51
C ARG A 159 41.04 -40.50 -56.40
N LYS A 160 39.87 -39.93 -56.63
CA LYS A 160 38.87 -40.48 -57.57
C LYS A 160 39.38 -40.52 -59.02
N ALA A 161 40.20 -39.54 -59.43
CA ALA A 161 40.83 -39.54 -60.75
C ALA A 161 41.88 -40.66 -60.87
N LYS A 162 42.74 -40.82 -59.85
CA LYS A 162 43.71 -41.93 -59.79
C LYS A 162 43.05 -43.31 -59.72
N GLU A 163 41.93 -43.47 -59.00
CA GLU A 163 41.16 -44.72 -58.98
C GLU A 163 40.59 -45.04 -60.37
N LYS A 164 40.03 -44.04 -61.08
CA LYS A 164 39.56 -44.20 -62.48
C LYS A 164 40.69 -44.49 -63.48
N GLU A 165 41.87 -43.93 -63.26
CA GLU A 165 43.03 -44.14 -64.11
C GLU A 165 43.66 -45.52 -63.87
N LYS A 166 43.67 -45.98 -62.61
CA LYS A 166 44.08 -47.34 -62.24
C LYS A 166 43.10 -48.41 -62.75
N GLU A 167 41.79 -48.16 -62.70
CA GLU A 167 40.78 -49.00 -63.36
C GLU A 167 40.97 -49.06 -64.89
N LYS A 168 41.37 -47.94 -65.53
CA LYS A 168 41.71 -47.93 -66.96
C LYS A 168 42.98 -48.69 -67.28
N VAL A 169 44.02 -48.59 -66.44
CA VAL A 169 45.31 -49.27 -66.63
C VAL A 169 45.23 -50.77 -66.33
N ASP A 170 44.45 -51.19 -65.33
CA ASP A 170 44.18 -52.61 -65.09
C ASP A 170 43.30 -53.23 -66.20
N ALA A 171 42.41 -52.45 -66.82
CA ALA A 171 41.66 -52.86 -68.02
C ALA A 171 42.53 -52.97 -69.30
N THR A 172 43.66 -52.26 -69.40
CA THR A 172 44.64 -52.43 -70.49
C THR A 172 45.71 -53.49 -70.18
N LYS A 173 46.09 -53.71 -68.92
CA LYS A 173 47.01 -54.80 -68.52
C LYS A 173 46.41 -56.20 -68.66
N SER A 174 45.08 -56.33 -68.66
CA SER A 174 44.39 -57.58 -69.03
C SER A 174 44.34 -57.85 -70.55
N LYS A 175 45.02 -57.04 -71.39
CA LYS A 175 44.98 -57.17 -72.85
C LYS A 175 46.33 -57.29 -73.57
N SER A 176 47.46 -57.33 -72.85
CA SER A 176 48.76 -57.64 -73.46
C SER A 176 49.68 -58.34 -72.46
N LYS A 177 49.80 -59.66 -72.59
CA LYS A 177 50.78 -60.49 -71.89
C LYS A 177 51.47 -61.37 -72.94
N SER A 178 52.58 -60.88 -73.48
CA SER A 178 53.65 -61.69 -74.08
C SER A 178 54.95 -60.89 -74.12
N ASP A 179 56.01 -61.56 -73.69
CA ASP A 179 57.43 -61.41 -74.03
C ASP A 179 58.31 -60.38 -73.29
N ASP A 180 59.08 -60.97 -72.35
CA ASP A 180 60.55 -60.99 -72.22
C ASP A 180 61.40 -59.85 -71.59
N ALA A 181 62.37 -60.37 -70.82
CA ALA A 181 63.61 -59.98 -70.14
C ALA A 181 64.12 -58.51 -69.93
N THR A 182 64.59 -58.32 -68.68
CA THR A 182 65.80 -57.60 -68.18
C THR A 182 66.06 -56.13 -68.52
N ALA A 183 66.09 -55.28 -67.49
CA ALA A 183 67.08 -54.19 -67.30
C ALA A 183 67.06 -53.67 -65.86
N GLU A 184 68.25 -53.44 -65.31
CA GLU A 184 68.50 -52.83 -64.00
C GLU A 184 68.25 -51.31 -63.96
N SER A 185 68.04 -50.84 -62.73
CA SER A 185 68.42 -49.54 -62.16
C SER A 185 67.49 -48.33 -62.30
N SER A 186 67.36 -47.68 -61.14
CA SER A 186 67.44 -46.23 -60.92
C SER A 186 66.16 -45.49 -60.50
N VAL A 187 66.21 -45.03 -59.25
CA VAL A 187 65.62 -43.80 -58.68
C VAL A 187 64.10 -43.76 -58.50
N ASP A 188 63.66 -44.26 -57.34
CA ASP A 188 62.45 -43.79 -56.65
C ASP A 188 62.86 -42.77 -55.58
N THR A 189 62.86 -41.48 -55.94
CA THR A 189 63.03 -40.35 -55.00
C THR A 189 61.97 -39.27 -55.20
N GLY A 190 60.95 -39.51 -56.04
CA GLY A 190 59.92 -38.51 -56.38
C GLY A 190 58.60 -38.66 -55.63
N GLN A 191 58.37 -39.80 -54.97
CA GLN A 191 57.07 -40.13 -54.37
C GLN A 191 56.99 -39.78 -52.88
N ASP A 192 58.12 -39.78 -52.16
CA ASP A 192 58.20 -39.35 -50.76
C ASP A 192 58.10 -37.81 -50.61
N VAL A 193 58.71 -37.04 -51.52
CA VAL A 193 58.75 -35.57 -51.46
C VAL A 193 57.35 -34.92 -51.55
N LYS A 194 56.44 -35.47 -52.37
CA LYS A 194 55.07 -34.93 -52.53
C LYS A 194 54.13 -35.28 -51.37
N VAL A 195 54.42 -36.33 -50.62
CA VAL A 195 53.64 -36.70 -49.42
C VAL A 195 54.07 -35.82 -48.25
N ASP A 196 55.37 -35.55 -48.14
CA ASP A 196 55.93 -34.64 -47.13
C ASP A 196 55.46 -33.19 -47.29
N GLU A 197 55.44 -32.64 -48.51
CA GLU A 197 54.94 -31.27 -48.77
C GLU A 197 53.44 -31.11 -48.42
N ASP A 198 52.63 -32.14 -48.70
CA ASP A 198 51.20 -32.18 -48.39
C ASP A 198 50.94 -32.26 -46.88
N GLU A 199 51.74 -33.05 -46.15
CA GLU A 199 51.65 -33.14 -44.69
C GLU A 199 52.15 -31.86 -44.01
N GLU A 200 53.22 -31.25 -44.51
CA GLU A 200 53.75 -30.00 -44.00
C GLU A 200 52.75 -28.84 -44.20
N HIS A 201 52.10 -28.78 -45.38
CA HIS A 201 51.05 -27.79 -45.65
C HIS A 201 49.83 -27.96 -44.73
N VAL A 202 49.36 -29.20 -44.55
CA VAL A 202 48.22 -29.50 -43.65
C VAL A 202 48.58 -29.22 -42.19
N ASN A 203 49.79 -29.55 -41.75
CA ASN A 203 50.26 -29.26 -40.40
C ASN A 203 50.38 -27.73 -40.17
N GLY A 204 50.85 -26.98 -41.16
CA GLY A 204 50.87 -25.51 -41.14
C GLY A 204 49.47 -24.90 -41.00
N LEU A 205 48.49 -25.39 -41.77
CA LEU A 205 47.09 -24.96 -41.65
C LEU A 205 46.49 -25.33 -40.29
N ARG A 206 46.79 -26.52 -39.75
CA ARG A 206 46.34 -26.94 -38.42
C ARG A 206 46.93 -26.07 -37.31
N GLN A 207 48.20 -25.70 -37.42
CA GLN A 207 48.88 -24.83 -36.45
C GLN A 207 48.26 -23.42 -36.47
N ARG A 208 48.01 -22.85 -37.66
CA ARG A 208 47.28 -21.58 -37.82
C ARG A 208 45.87 -21.64 -37.22
N ALA A 209 45.10 -22.69 -37.50
CA ALA A 209 43.76 -22.86 -36.94
C ALA A 209 43.79 -22.94 -35.40
N ARG A 210 44.76 -23.65 -34.82
CA ARG A 210 44.96 -23.69 -33.36
C ARG A 210 45.30 -22.32 -32.78
N LYS A 211 46.17 -21.56 -33.45
CA LYS A 211 46.56 -20.20 -33.04
C LYS A 211 45.36 -19.24 -33.04
N ILE A 212 44.60 -19.19 -34.14
CA ILE A 212 43.41 -18.34 -34.26
C ILE A 212 42.37 -18.71 -33.22
N LYS A 213 42.14 -20.02 -32.99
CA LYS A 213 41.23 -20.48 -31.94
C LYS A 213 41.68 -19.99 -30.56
N GLY A 214 42.96 -20.14 -30.22
CA GLY A 214 43.50 -19.65 -28.95
C GLY A 214 43.38 -18.12 -28.78
N GLU A 215 43.62 -17.36 -29.85
CA GLU A 215 43.44 -15.90 -29.83
C GLU A 215 41.96 -15.51 -29.71
N LEU A 216 41.06 -16.21 -30.40
CA LEU A 216 39.63 -15.98 -30.33
C LEU A 216 39.09 -16.27 -28.92
N ASP A 217 39.48 -17.39 -28.33
CA ASP A 217 39.11 -17.77 -26.96
C ASP A 217 39.60 -16.70 -25.96
N THR A 218 40.80 -16.15 -26.18
CA THR A 218 41.38 -15.08 -25.34
C THR A 218 40.57 -13.78 -25.46
N VAL A 219 40.26 -13.35 -26.69
CA VAL A 219 39.48 -12.13 -26.94
C VAL A 219 38.07 -12.27 -26.37
N GLN A 220 37.45 -13.44 -26.52
CA GLN A 220 36.12 -13.72 -25.98
C GLN A 220 36.09 -13.67 -24.46
N ARG A 221 37.09 -14.26 -23.78
CA ARG A 221 37.24 -14.15 -22.32
C ARG A 221 37.41 -12.70 -21.87
N GLN A 222 38.27 -11.93 -22.53
CA GLN A 222 38.46 -10.51 -22.20
C GLN A 222 37.16 -9.71 -22.36
N LEU A 223 36.39 -9.96 -23.43
CA LEU A 223 35.08 -9.33 -23.62
C LEU A 223 34.08 -9.73 -22.54
N GLU A 224 34.06 -11.00 -22.13
CA GLU A 224 33.18 -11.49 -21.06
C GLU A 224 33.54 -10.86 -19.71
N ASP A 225 34.83 -10.83 -19.35
CA ASP A 225 35.31 -10.22 -18.11
C ASP A 225 34.94 -8.73 -18.03
N ILE A 226 35.14 -7.98 -19.13
CA ILE A 226 34.76 -6.57 -19.20
C ILE A 226 33.24 -6.41 -19.09
N ARG A 227 32.43 -7.25 -19.76
CA ARG A 227 30.97 -7.21 -19.68
C ARG A 227 30.46 -7.52 -18.28
N ASP A 228 31.04 -8.51 -17.61
CA ASP A 228 30.66 -8.91 -16.25
C ASP A 228 31.06 -7.85 -15.22
N ARG A 229 32.27 -7.30 -15.30
CA ARG A 229 32.66 -6.15 -14.45
C ARG A 229 31.76 -4.94 -14.71
N SER A 230 31.47 -4.63 -15.97
CA SER A 230 30.56 -3.55 -16.33
C SER A 230 29.16 -3.76 -15.75
N ALA A 231 28.62 -4.97 -15.80
CA ALA A 231 27.33 -5.29 -15.22
C ALA A 231 27.35 -5.14 -13.69
N LYS A 232 28.40 -5.62 -13.00
CA LYS A 232 28.56 -5.49 -11.54
C LYS A 232 28.50 -4.03 -11.09
N ILE A 233 29.22 -3.13 -11.77
CA ILE A 233 29.19 -1.68 -11.49
C ILE A 233 27.80 -1.10 -11.76
N ARG A 234 27.21 -1.38 -12.93
CA ARG A 234 25.93 -0.76 -13.33
C ARG A 234 24.73 -1.27 -12.54
N LEU A 235 24.80 -2.46 -11.94
CA LEU A 235 23.76 -2.97 -11.05
C LEU A 235 23.66 -2.18 -9.75
N LEU A 236 24.71 -1.44 -9.36
CA LEU A 236 24.71 -0.53 -8.21
C LEU A 236 24.01 0.79 -8.50
N TRP A 237 23.81 1.14 -9.77
CA TRP A 237 23.16 2.38 -10.14
C TRP A 237 21.67 2.36 -9.74
N PRO A 238 21.15 3.44 -9.14
CA PRO A 238 19.74 3.54 -8.80
C PRO A 238 18.88 3.63 -10.07
N ASN A 239 17.57 3.72 -9.89
CA ASN A 239 16.67 4.14 -10.96
C ASN A 239 16.87 5.62 -11.30
N HIS A 240 16.31 6.04 -12.43
CA HIS A 240 16.13 7.45 -12.77
C HIS A 240 15.29 8.17 -11.72
N CYS A 241 15.35 9.50 -11.67
CA CYS A 241 14.50 10.33 -10.82
C CYS A 241 13.43 11.03 -11.66
N HIS A 242 12.18 11.05 -11.19
CA HIS A 242 11.13 11.85 -11.82
C HIS A 242 11.47 13.35 -11.71
N PRO A 243 11.24 14.16 -12.77
CA PRO A 243 11.59 15.59 -12.76
C PRO A 243 10.98 16.38 -11.60
N ASP A 244 9.74 16.06 -11.24
CA ASP A 244 9.01 16.73 -10.13
C ASP A 244 9.41 16.29 -8.72
N VAL A 245 10.33 15.31 -8.57
CA VAL A 245 10.73 14.87 -7.22
C VAL A 245 11.44 16.01 -6.49
N PRO A 246 11.05 16.33 -5.24
CA PRO A 246 11.74 17.34 -4.45
C PRO A 246 13.20 16.95 -4.20
N VAL A 247 14.12 17.93 -4.29
CA VAL A 247 15.55 17.64 -4.13
C VAL A 247 15.97 17.79 -2.67
N GLY A 248 16.69 16.78 -2.14
CA GLY A 248 17.37 16.86 -0.84
C GLY A 248 16.93 15.78 0.17
N PRO A 249 17.16 16.04 1.48
CA PRO A 249 16.83 15.12 2.58
C PRO A 249 15.32 15.09 2.89
N GLU A 250 14.90 14.17 3.75
CA GLU A 250 13.49 13.92 4.16
C GLU A 250 12.69 15.19 4.52
N GLU A 251 13.30 16.16 5.20
CA GLU A 251 12.68 17.44 5.57
C GLU A 251 12.24 18.31 4.36
N ASN A 252 12.76 18.03 3.16
CA ASN A 252 12.36 18.68 1.91
C ASN A 252 11.17 17.98 1.22
N ALA A 253 10.60 16.92 1.82
CA ALA A 253 9.37 16.31 1.33
C ALA A 253 8.28 17.37 1.14
N VAL A 254 7.54 17.29 0.04
CA VAL A 254 6.49 18.25 -0.30
C VAL A 254 5.14 17.69 0.11
N LEU A 255 4.35 18.50 0.79
CA LEU A 255 3.00 18.16 1.19
C LEU A 255 2.06 18.19 -0.02
N VAL A 256 1.49 17.04 -0.35
CA VAL A 256 0.52 16.91 -1.44
C VAL A 256 -0.89 17.20 -0.94
N SER A 257 -1.27 16.63 0.22
CA SER A 257 -2.57 16.89 0.84
C SER A 257 -2.57 16.56 2.33
N VAL A 258 -3.52 17.14 3.07
CA VAL A 258 -3.84 16.79 4.46
C VAL A 258 -5.34 16.54 4.54
N LYS A 259 -5.73 15.43 5.16
CA LYS A 259 -7.15 15.11 5.39
C LYS A 259 -7.37 14.77 6.85
N ASP A 260 -8.48 15.29 7.37
CA ASP A 260 -8.90 15.08 8.76
C ASP A 260 -10.40 14.77 8.81
N PRO A 261 -10.81 13.53 8.49
CA PRO A 261 -12.21 13.19 8.28
C PRO A 261 -13.11 13.41 9.49
N LEU A 262 -12.53 13.33 10.70
CA LEU A 262 -13.24 13.46 11.97
C LEU A 262 -12.89 14.75 12.74
N ASN A 263 -12.17 15.67 12.09
CA ASN A 263 -11.69 16.93 12.68
C ASN A 263 -10.93 16.71 14.00
N MET A 264 -10.04 15.73 14.04
CA MET A 264 -9.27 15.31 15.22
C MET A 264 -7.88 15.95 15.31
N LEU A 265 -7.40 16.60 14.24
CA LEU A 265 -6.11 17.27 14.27
C LEU A 265 -6.10 18.39 15.34
N PRO A 266 -4.97 18.53 16.06
CA PRO A 266 -4.69 19.70 16.88
C PRO A 266 -4.92 21.02 16.13
N SER A 267 -5.30 22.07 16.87
CA SER A 267 -5.54 23.41 16.32
C SER A 267 -4.31 24.03 15.66
N GLU A 268 -3.13 23.62 16.11
CA GLU A 268 -1.83 23.99 15.57
C GLU A 268 -1.70 23.63 14.08
N PHE A 269 -2.47 22.63 13.62
CA PHE A 269 -2.56 22.23 12.22
C PHE A 269 -3.74 22.83 11.46
N ASP A 270 -4.49 23.77 12.05
CA ASP A 270 -5.64 24.38 11.36
C ASP A 270 -5.21 25.15 10.08
N VAL A 271 -4.00 25.73 10.09
CA VAL A 271 -3.39 26.36 8.89
C VAL A 271 -3.35 25.38 7.73
N MET A 272 -3.14 24.08 8.00
CA MET A 272 -3.01 23.03 6.98
C MET A 272 -4.35 22.67 6.30
N LYS A 273 -5.47 23.09 6.88
CA LYS A 273 -6.81 22.88 6.31
C LYS A 273 -7.14 23.93 5.24
N GLU A 274 -6.31 24.97 5.11
CA GLU A 274 -6.49 26.01 4.11
C GLU A 274 -6.12 25.50 2.71
N SER A 275 -6.90 25.90 1.70
CA SER A 275 -6.81 25.38 0.33
C SER A 275 -5.53 25.74 -0.42
N TRP A 276 -4.76 26.73 0.03
CA TRP A 276 -3.50 27.13 -0.62
C TRP A 276 -2.33 26.18 -0.31
N ASN A 277 -2.47 25.26 0.65
CA ASN A 277 -1.41 24.33 1.03
C ASN A 277 -1.21 23.17 0.07
N GLU A 278 -2.12 22.97 -0.89
CA GLU A 278 -2.02 21.90 -1.87
C GLU A 278 -0.76 22.10 -2.73
N SER A 279 0.31 21.35 -2.46
CA SER A 279 1.52 21.20 -3.28
C SER A 279 2.61 22.28 -3.18
N VAL A 280 2.56 23.20 -2.21
CA VAL A 280 3.57 24.28 -2.06
C VAL A 280 4.42 24.15 -0.79
N MET A 281 3.89 23.54 0.27
CA MET A 281 4.55 23.49 1.57
C MET A 281 5.50 22.29 1.67
N GLN A 282 6.73 22.54 2.13
CA GLN A 282 7.70 21.50 2.51
C GLN A 282 7.56 21.14 3.99
N VAL A 283 7.90 19.91 4.36
CA VAL A 283 7.80 19.41 5.74
C VAL A 283 8.58 20.28 6.73
N LYS A 284 9.75 20.81 6.36
CA LYS A 284 10.51 21.74 7.22
C LYS A 284 9.80 23.06 7.56
N HIS A 285 8.78 23.44 6.78
CA HIS A 285 7.95 24.62 7.04
C HIS A 285 6.61 24.25 7.70
N PHE A 286 6.39 22.96 7.96
CA PHE A 286 5.19 22.47 8.62
C PHE A 286 5.22 22.90 10.10
N PRO A 287 4.11 23.38 10.68
CA PRO A 287 4.09 23.82 12.07
C PRO A 287 4.40 22.67 13.02
N ASP A 288 5.13 22.97 14.09
CA ASP A 288 5.36 22.00 15.15
C ASP A 288 4.02 21.62 15.79
N GLY A 289 3.78 20.31 15.88
CA GLY A 289 2.62 19.77 16.58
C GLY A 289 2.74 19.93 18.11
N PRO A 290 1.65 19.66 18.85
CA PRO A 290 1.75 19.59 20.30
C PRO A 290 2.70 18.47 20.72
N GLN A 291 3.33 18.65 21.88
CA GLN A 291 4.19 17.64 22.50
C GLN A 291 3.43 16.32 22.71
N ALA A 292 4.17 15.22 22.76
CA ALA A 292 3.62 13.88 22.99
C ALA A 292 2.72 13.85 24.24
N ASP A 293 1.51 13.30 24.11
CA ASP A 293 0.57 13.12 25.23
C ASP A 293 0.74 11.72 25.85
N PRO A 294 1.34 11.58 27.05
CA PRO A 294 1.57 10.27 27.67
C PRO A 294 0.27 9.50 27.95
N LYS A 295 -0.88 10.19 28.09
CA LYS A 295 -2.18 9.56 28.29
C LYS A 295 -2.72 8.90 27.02
N ARG A 296 -2.17 9.28 25.86
CA ARG A 296 -2.51 8.73 24.55
C ARG A 296 -1.53 7.68 24.07
N GLN A 297 -0.48 7.35 24.85
CA GLN A 297 0.49 6.34 24.45
C GLN A 297 -0.17 4.98 24.23
N HIS A 298 0.01 4.40 23.04
CA HIS A 298 -0.66 3.18 22.62
C HIS A 298 -0.51 1.98 23.57
N LEU A 299 0.66 1.74 24.17
CA LEU A 299 0.86 0.63 25.13
C LEU A 299 0.02 0.81 26.40
N SER A 300 -0.02 2.02 26.94
CA SER A 300 -0.81 2.36 28.12
C SER A 300 -2.31 2.25 27.84
N LEU A 301 -2.73 2.67 26.64
CA LEU A 301 -4.12 2.54 26.20
C LEU A 301 -4.52 1.07 26.02
N ALA A 302 -3.68 0.26 25.36
CA ALA A 302 -3.90 -1.17 25.21
C ALA A 302 -4.10 -1.85 26.57
N ALA A 303 -3.22 -1.58 27.54
CA ALA A 303 -3.30 -2.13 28.90
C ALA A 303 -4.48 -1.61 29.74
N SER A 304 -5.03 -0.43 29.40
CA SER A 304 -6.20 0.14 30.09
C SER A 304 -7.53 -0.45 29.62
N ALA A 305 -7.55 -1.11 28.47
CA ALA A 305 -8.72 -1.73 27.90
C ALA A 305 -8.90 -3.18 28.40
N MET A 306 -10.15 -3.63 28.48
CA MET A 306 -10.49 -5.00 28.84
C MET A 306 -10.05 -5.95 27.74
N ASN A 307 -9.50 -7.10 28.13
CA ASN A 307 -9.09 -8.16 27.21
C ASN A 307 -8.22 -7.64 26.04
N SER A 308 -7.21 -6.83 26.35
CA SER A 308 -6.35 -6.17 25.36
C SER A 308 -4.96 -5.98 25.97
N GLU A 309 -3.92 -6.47 25.30
CA GLU A 309 -2.55 -6.31 25.77
C GLU A 309 -1.55 -6.40 24.61
N VAL A 310 -0.44 -5.66 24.73
CA VAL A 310 0.75 -5.81 23.89
C VAL A 310 1.88 -6.27 24.80
N ASP A 311 2.17 -7.56 24.78
CA ASP A 311 3.16 -8.18 25.64
C ASP A 311 4.53 -8.16 24.97
N MET A 312 5.35 -7.19 25.39
CA MET A 312 6.75 -7.07 24.99
C MET A 312 7.69 -7.96 25.81
N ALA A 313 7.28 -8.38 27.00
CA ALA A 313 8.12 -9.12 27.94
C ALA A 313 8.28 -10.58 27.49
N SER A 314 7.19 -11.22 27.08
CA SER A 314 7.24 -12.56 26.47
C SER A 314 8.04 -12.55 25.16
N GLY A 315 7.92 -11.47 24.38
CA GLY A 315 8.75 -11.22 23.19
C GLY A 315 10.25 -11.21 23.48
N LEU A 316 10.65 -10.48 24.52
CA LEU A 316 12.04 -10.40 24.97
C LEU A 316 12.60 -11.76 25.39
N LEU A 317 11.79 -12.59 26.03
CA LEU A 317 12.19 -13.94 26.46
C LEU A 317 12.26 -14.94 25.31
N ALA A 318 11.29 -14.89 24.39
CA ALA A 318 11.17 -15.88 23.31
C ALA A 318 12.11 -15.61 22.13
N THR A 319 12.28 -14.34 21.75
CA THR A 319 12.98 -13.96 20.50
C THR A 319 14.00 -12.84 20.71
N GLY A 320 13.64 -11.81 21.51
CA GLY A 320 14.48 -10.65 21.78
C GLY A 320 13.67 -9.35 21.78
N SER A 321 14.35 -8.21 21.86
CA SER A 321 13.69 -6.89 21.85
C SER A 321 12.89 -6.66 20.57
N SER A 322 11.78 -5.92 20.65
CA SER A 322 10.98 -5.49 19.49
C SER A 322 10.27 -6.63 18.72
N TRP A 323 9.89 -7.69 19.44
CA TRP A 323 9.04 -8.79 18.98
C TRP A 323 7.76 -8.88 19.84
N PRO A 324 6.74 -8.02 19.61
CA PRO A 324 5.54 -7.99 20.44
C PRO A 324 4.67 -9.24 20.28
N TYR A 325 4.04 -9.67 21.36
CA TYR A 325 2.83 -10.50 21.32
C TYR A 325 1.59 -9.59 21.37
N LEU A 326 0.66 -9.76 20.43
CA LEU A 326 -0.63 -9.08 20.45
C LEU A 326 -1.66 -10.00 21.08
N LEU A 327 -2.37 -9.54 22.12
CA LEU A 327 -3.31 -10.36 22.89
C LEU A 327 -4.72 -9.76 22.86
N GLY A 328 -5.72 -10.65 22.88
CA GLY A 328 -7.13 -10.30 22.94
C GLY A 328 -7.57 -9.38 21.79
N SER A 329 -8.22 -8.27 22.13
CA SER A 329 -8.77 -7.30 21.18
C SER A 329 -7.71 -6.69 20.26
N ILE A 330 -6.44 -6.62 20.66
CA ILE A 330 -5.36 -6.12 19.79
C ILE A 330 -5.03 -7.13 18.68
N SER A 331 -5.06 -8.43 18.98
CA SER A 331 -4.90 -9.48 17.97
C SER A 331 -6.09 -9.51 17.01
N LEU A 332 -7.32 -9.35 17.52
CA LEU A 332 -8.52 -9.23 16.68
C LEU A 332 -8.45 -8.00 15.75
N LEU A 333 -7.88 -6.89 16.24
CA LEU A 333 -7.67 -5.69 15.46
C LEU A 333 -6.67 -5.89 14.31
N GLU A 334 -5.59 -6.64 14.52
CA GLU A 334 -4.68 -7.02 13.44
C GLU A 334 -5.44 -7.75 12.32
N HIS A 335 -6.23 -8.78 12.65
CA HIS A 335 -7.02 -9.51 11.67
C HIS A 335 -8.05 -8.61 10.95
N ALA A 336 -8.78 -7.78 11.70
CA ALA A 336 -9.79 -6.89 11.13
C ALA A 336 -9.17 -5.87 10.16
N LEU A 337 -8.02 -5.29 10.50
CA LEU A 337 -7.30 -4.34 9.64
C LEU A 337 -6.76 -5.00 8.38
N SER A 338 -6.17 -6.19 8.49
CA SER A 338 -5.68 -6.96 7.34
C SER A 338 -6.81 -7.25 6.35
N GLN A 339 -7.95 -7.74 6.85
CA GLN A 339 -9.10 -8.08 6.01
C GLN A 339 -9.76 -6.83 5.41
N TYR A 340 -9.88 -5.74 6.19
CA TYR A 340 -10.41 -4.47 5.72
C TYR A 340 -9.60 -3.92 4.53
N ALA A 341 -8.28 -3.77 4.69
CA ALA A 341 -7.42 -3.24 3.63
C ALA A 341 -7.36 -4.18 2.41
N MET A 342 -7.27 -5.49 2.63
CA MET A 342 -7.34 -6.50 1.57
C MET A 342 -8.66 -6.39 0.79
N SER A 343 -9.80 -6.24 1.48
CA SER A 343 -11.11 -6.14 0.84
C SER A 343 -11.24 -4.91 -0.07
N ILE A 344 -10.62 -3.78 0.30
CA ILE A 344 -10.60 -2.57 -0.52
C ILE A 344 -9.82 -2.85 -1.81
N ALA A 345 -8.60 -3.37 -1.71
CA ALA A 345 -7.78 -3.69 -2.88
C ALA A 345 -8.48 -4.70 -3.82
N VAL A 346 -9.10 -5.75 -3.27
CA VAL A 346 -9.84 -6.75 -4.07
C VAL A 346 -11.05 -6.11 -4.77
N ARG A 347 -11.81 -5.24 -4.11
CA ARG A 347 -12.91 -4.48 -4.76
C ARG A 347 -12.41 -3.58 -5.88
N ARG A 348 -11.16 -3.14 -5.82
CA ARG A 348 -10.47 -2.36 -6.87
C ARG A 348 -9.86 -3.23 -7.98
N GLY A 349 -10.16 -4.53 -8.00
CA GLY A 349 -9.74 -5.45 -9.06
C GLY A 349 -8.34 -6.03 -8.88
N PHE A 350 -7.76 -5.96 -7.68
CA PHE A 350 -6.51 -6.65 -7.38
C PHE A 350 -6.75 -8.14 -7.16
N LEU A 351 -5.90 -8.97 -7.76
CA LEU A 351 -5.89 -10.41 -7.54
C LEU A 351 -5.20 -10.71 -6.20
N PRO A 352 -5.89 -11.34 -5.23
CA PRO A 352 -5.28 -11.73 -3.97
C PRO A 352 -4.30 -12.89 -4.15
N VAL A 353 -3.15 -12.81 -3.47
CA VAL A 353 -2.06 -13.79 -3.52
C VAL A 353 -1.59 -14.07 -2.09
N SER A 354 -1.27 -15.33 -1.80
CA SER A 354 -0.56 -15.76 -0.58
C SER A 354 0.89 -16.11 -0.94
N PRO A 355 1.83 -15.17 -0.86
CA PRO A 355 3.23 -15.40 -1.24
C PRO A 355 4.02 -16.14 -0.15
N PRO A 356 5.16 -16.76 -0.49
CA PRO A 356 6.11 -17.26 0.51
C PRO A 356 6.83 -16.09 1.21
N ASP A 357 7.05 -16.24 2.52
CA ASP A 357 7.85 -15.28 3.32
C ASP A 357 9.36 -15.56 3.23
N VAL A 358 9.76 -16.77 2.83
CA VAL A 358 11.15 -17.16 2.57
C VAL A 358 11.43 -17.07 1.07
N ILE A 359 12.44 -16.29 0.69
CA ILE A 359 12.80 -16.01 -0.71
C ILE A 359 14.29 -16.21 -0.93
N ARG A 360 14.72 -16.24 -2.19
CA ARG A 360 16.16 -16.18 -2.54
C ARG A 360 16.68 -14.75 -2.34
N ALA A 361 17.87 -14.60 -1.76
CA ALA A 361 18.51 -13.31 -1.56
C ALA A 361 18.73 -12.54 -2.88
N ASP A 362 19.11 -13.24 -3.95
CA ASP A 362 19.22 -12.66 -5.31
C ASP A 362 17.90 -12.01 -5.77
N LEU A 363 16.74 -12.52 -5.34
CA LEU A 363 15.45 -11.92 -5.68
C LEU A 363 15.26 -10.56 -4.97
N ALA A 364 15.63 -10.47 -3.70
CA ALA A 364 15.58 -9.21 -2.93
C ALA A 364 16.52 -8.16 -3.53
N ASP A 365 17.75 -8.56 -3.86
CA ASP A 365 18.75 -7.72 -4.53
C ASP A 365 18.24 -7.16 -5.85
N ARG A 366 17.61 -8.00 -6.68
CA ARG A 366 17.01 -7.60 -7.96
C ARG A 366 15.84 -6.63 -7.81
N CYS A 367 15.14 -6.66 -6.67
CA CYS A 367 14.08 -5.70 -6.37
C CYS A 367 14.62 -4.36 -5.84
N GLY A 368 15.91 -4.28 -5.51
CA GLY A 368 16.56 -3.07 -5.00
C GLY A 368 16.69 -3.01 -3.47
N PHE A 369 16.44 -4.11 -2.76
CA PHE A 369 16.57 -4.19 -1.29
C PHE A 369 18.04 -4.37 -0.86
N ARG A 370 18.88 -3.41 -1.24
CA ARG A 370 20.29 -3.36 -0.85
C ARG A 370 20.50 -2.30 0.23
N PRO A 371 20.86 -2.69 1.47
CA PRO A 371 21.10 -1.71 2.52
C PRO A 371 22.29 -0.80 2.15
N ARG A 372 22.13 0.51 2.38
CA ARG A 372 23.11 1.55 2.00
C ARG A 372 24.48 1.38 2.69
N ASN A 373 24.53 0.68 3.83
CA ASN A 373 25.73 0.42 4.63
C ASN A 373 25.82 -1.07 5.03
N GLU A 374 27.01 -1.67 4.98
CA GLU A 374 27.25 -3.07 5.40
C GLU A 374 26.94 -3.35 6.88
N ARG A 375 27.05 -2.32 7.74
CA ARG A 375 26.69 -2.38 9.17
C ARG A 375 25.17 -2.29 9.42
N ALA A 376 24.38 -1.99 8.40
CA ALA A 376 22.93 -1.80 8.47
C ALA A 376 22.18 -2.87 7.65
N LYS A 377 22.63 -4.12 7.69
CA LYS A 377 21.93 -5.24 7.04
C LYS A 377 20.51 -5.34 7.62
N GLN A 378 19.51 -4.92 6.83
CA GLN A 378 18.09 -4.98 7.19
C GLN A 378 17.48 -6.37 7.00
N THR A 379 18.23 -7.31 6.40
CA THR A 379 17.74 -8.60 5.94
C THR A 379 18.17 -9.71 6.88
N TYR A 380 17.22 -10.56 7.29
CA TYR A 380 17.50 -11.81 7.97
C TYR A 380 17.81 -12.92 6.96
N PHE A 381 18.99 -13.53 7.08
CA PHE A 381 19.43 -14.64 6.22
C PHE A 381 19.24 -15.97 6.93
N LEU A 382 18.90 -17.01 6.18
CA LEU A 382 18.78 -18.38 6.69
C LEU A 382 20.11 -19.12 6.49
N GLU A 383 20.60 -19.76 7.55
CA GLU A 383 21.79 -20.61 7.49
C GLU A 383 21.44 -21.97 6.89
N ASN A 384 22.26 -22.45 5.94
CA ASN A 384 22.06 -23.74 5.30
C ASN A 384 22.92 -24.80 6.00
N THR A 385 22.31 -25.84 6.56
CA THR A 385 22.98 -26.80 7.46
C THR A 385 23.89 -27.82 6.75
N LYS A 386 24.00 -27.80 5.41
CA LYS A 386 24.79 -28.76 4.63
C LYS A 386 25.48 -28.13 3.41
N THR A 387 26.60 -27.45 3.61
CA THR A 387 27.67 -27.37 2.61
C THR A 387 29.02 -27.33 3.34
N LYS A 388 29.41 -28.48 3.90
CA LYS A 388 30.83 -28.79 4.03
C LYS A 388 31.30 -29.29 2.66
N ASP A 389 32.40 -28.71 2.21
CA ASP A 389 33.32 -29.16 1.18
C ASP A 389 32.94 -28.88 -0.31
N ASN A 390 33.65 -27.90 -0.88
CA ASN A 390 33.94 -27.72 -2.33
C ASN A 390 32.92 -27.01 -3.25
N ALA A 391 32.19 -26.00 -2.79
CA ALA A 391 31.55 -25.02 -3.71
C ALA A 391 32.29 -23.67 -3.67
N THR A 392 32.62 -23.10 -4.83
CA THR A 392 33.23 -21.78 -4.94
C THR A 392 32.31 -20.70 -4.38
N THR A 393 32.88 -19.64 -3.80
CA THR A 393 32.20 -18.56 -3.08
C THR A 393 31.09 -17.86 -3.90
N GLU A 394 31.15 -17.93 -5.23
CA GLU A 394 30.16 -17.32 -6.13
C GLU A 394 28.89 -18.16 -6.34
N GLU A 395 28.97 -19.51 -6.36
CA GLU A 395 27.78 -20.37 -6.49
C GLU A 395 26.96 -20.45 -5.20
N GLN A 396 27.62 -20.29 -4.04
CA GLN A 396 26.94 -20.24 -2.74
C GLN A 396 26.05 -18.99 -2.60
N ASN A 397 26.45 -17.85 -3.18
CA ASN A 397 25.69 -16.61 -3.13
C ASN A 397 24.31 -16.69 -3.82
N ALA A 398 24.17 -17.50 -4.87
CA ALA A 398 22.93 -17.62 -5.66
C ALA A 398 21.80 -18.42 -4.96
N ASN A 399 22.14 -19.19 -3.91
CA ASN A 399 21.22 -20.07 -3.21
C ASN A 399 20.93 -19.65 -1.75
N TYR A 400 21.42 -18.50 -1.30
CA TYR A 400 21.02 -18.00 0.02
C TYR A 400 19.54 -17.69 0.05
N LEU A 401 18.88 -18.21 1.09
CA LEU A 401 17.52 -17.86 1.43
C LEU A 401 17.53 -16.75 2.47
N CYS A 402 16.56 -15.85 2.39
CA CYS A 402 16.33 -14.82 3.37
C CYS A 402 14.83 -14.65 3.64
N LEU A 403 14.51 -14.03 4.77
CA LEU A 403 13.16 -13.60 5.07
C LEU A 403 12.86 -12.31 4.30
N ALA A 404 11.70 -12.25 3.66
CA ALA A 404 11.30 -11.09 2.87
C ALA A 404 11.03 -9.88 3.77
N ALA A 405 11.54 -8.71 3.38
CA ALA A 405 11.31 -7.44 4.08
C ALA A 405 9.94 -6.80 3.76
N THR A 406 9.22 -7.39 2.79
CA THR A 406 7.86 -7.03 2.34
C THR A 406 7.37 -8.10 1.34
N ALA A 407 6.05 -8.25 1.20
CA ALA A 407 5.42 -9.07 0.15
C ALA A 407 5.71 -8.60 -1.28
N GLU A 408 6.21 -7.38 -1.48
CA GLU A 408 6.65 -6.88 -2.80
C GLU A 408 7.60 -7.85 -3.51
N ILE A 409 8.58 -8.37 -2.76
CA ILE A 409 9.67 -9.18 -3.33
C ILE A 409 9.16 -10.52 -3.89
N PRO A 410 8.41 -11.34 -3.14
CA PRO A 410 7.84 -12.56 -3.69
C PRO A 410 6.76 -12.30 -4.75
N LEU A 411 6.01 -11.19 -4.69
CA LEU A 411 5.07 -10.80 -5.76
C LEU A 411 5.82 -10.45 -7.06
N ALA A 412 6.94 -9.73 -6.98
CA ALA A 412 7.82 -9.50 -8.12
C ALA A 412 8.39 -10.83 -8.66
N GLY A 413 8.74 -11.76 -7.76
CA GLY A 413 9.15 -13.14 -8.10
C GLY A 413 8.08 -13.96 -8.83
N LEU A 414 6.80 -13.72 -8.55
CA LEU A 414 5.69 -14.36 -9.27
C LEU A 414 5.72 -13.97 -10.77
N LEU A 415 6.00 -12.70 -11.05
CA LEU A 415 6.07 -12.14 -12.41
C LEU A 415 7.43 -12.33 -13.10
N ALA A 416 8.48 -12.64 -12.34
CA ALA A 416 9.84 -12.81 -12.85
C ALA A 416 9.94 -13.81 -14.02
N ALA A 417 10.79 -13.49 -15.00
CA ALA A 417 11.03 -14.28 -16.21
C ALA A 417 9.74 -14.63 -17.00
N ARG A 418 8.76 -13.72 -17.01
CA ARG A 418 7.54 -13.83 -17.83
C ARG A 418 7.55 -12.84 -18.98
N ILE A 419 6.80 -13.18 -20.03
CA ILE A 419 6.41 -12.26 -21.10
C ILE A 419 4.91 -12.01 -20.90
N LEU A 420 4.54 -10.76 -20.66
CA LEU A 420 3.18 -10.33 -20.35
C LEU A 420 2.49 -9.76 -21.61
N ASN A 421 1.20 -10.05 -21.76
CA ASN A 421 0.42 -9.60 -22.90
C ASN A 421 0.00 -8.14 -22.72
N ASN A 422 0.24 -7.30 -23.73
CA ASN A 422 -0.19 -5.90 -23.72
C ASN A 422 -1.42 -5.71 -24.63
N PRO A 423 -2.59 -5.33 -24.08
CA PRO A 423 -3.83 -5.20 -24.85
C PRO A 423 -3.80 -4.06 -25.88
N LYS A 424 -2.91 -3.06 -25.72
CA LYS A 424 -2.72 -1.98 -26.70
C LYS A 424 -2.05 -2.48 -28.00
N LEU A 425 -1.43 -3.66 -27.98
CA LEU A 425 -0.76 -4.26 -29.13
C LEU A 425 -1.69 -5.27 -29.83
N LYS A 426 -2.86 -4.81 -30.28
CA LYS A 426 -3.81 -5.62 -31.05
C LYS A 426 -3.26 -5.92 -32.45
N GLY A 427 -2.52 -7.00 -32.55
CA GLY A 427 -2.02 -7.56 -33.82
C GLY A 427 -1.53 -9.01 -33.73
N SER A 428 -1.56 -9.64 -32.56
CA SER A 428 -1.24 -11.06 -32.42
C SER A 428 -2.36 -11.79 -31.69
N SER A 429 -3.23 -12.44 -32.45
CA SER A 429 -3.88 -13.66 -31.98
C SER A 429 -2.79 -14.73 -31.83
N ALA A 430 -2.32 -14.90 -30.60
CA ALA A 430 -1.84 -16.17 -30.11
C ALA A 430 -2.04 -16.14 -28.59
N ALA A 431 -3.29 -16.32 -28.17
CA ALA A 431 -3.51 -17.02 -26.91
C ALA A 431 -2.69 -18.30 -27.02
N SER A 432 -1.56 -18.34 -26.32
CA SER A 432 -0.77 -19.56 -26.21
C SER A 432 -1.70 -20.58 -25.59
N ALA A 433 -2.09 -21.59 -26.37
CA ALA A 433 -3.10 -22.60 -26.05
C ALA A 433 -2.72 -23.57 -24.90
N ASN A 434 -1.92 -23.11 -23.93
CA ASN A 434 -1.64 -23.74 -22.65
C ASN A 434 -1.84 -22.68 -21.56
N GLU A 435 -3.10 -22.34 -21.27
CA GLU A 435 -3.49 -21.45 -20.17
C GLU A 435 -3.50 -22.19 -18.82
N ASP A 436 -2.39 -22.81 -18.45
CA ASP A 436 -2.32 -23.59 -17.20
C ASP A 436 -2.20 -22.71 -15.93
N SER A 437 -2.04 -21.39 -16.07
CA SER A 437 -1.79 -20.47 -14.95
C SER A 437 -2.59 -19.17 -15.06
N LEU A 438 -3.32 -18.84 -13.99
CA LEU A 438 -4.15 -17.64 -13.82
C LEU A 438 -3.45 -16.33 -14.23
N ILE A 439 -2.13 -16.23 -14.00
CA ILE A 439 -1.32 -15.04 -14.32
C ILE A 439 -0.90 -14.99 -15.80
N GLN A 440 -0.73 -16.15 -16.46
CA GLN A 440 -0.24 -16.21 -17.83
C GLN A 440 -1.30 -15.80 -18.85
N GLY A 441 -2.58 -16.00 -18.53
CA GLY A 441 -3.71 -15.49 -19.31
C GLY A 441 -4.10 -14.03 -19.00
N SER A 442 -3.49 -13.41 -17.98
CA SER A 442 -3.80 -12.01 -17.62
C SER A 442 -3.20 -11.01 -18.61
N GLU A 443 -3.98 -9.98 -18.93
CA GLU A 443 -3.52 -8.80 -19.68
C GLU A 443 -3.01 -7.71 -18.73
N LEU A 444 -2.10 -6.88 -19.21
CA LEU A 444 -1.65 -5.70 -18.48
C LEU A 444 -2.79 -4.65 -18.35
N PRO A 445 -2.88 -3.94 -17.22
CA PRO A 445 -2.03 -4.06 -16.03
C PRO A 445 -2.41 -5.25 -15.13
N ILE A 446 -1.41 -6.00 -14.67
CA ILE A 446 -1.57 -7.06 -13.68
C ILE A 446 -1.49 -6.44 -12.30
N ARG A 447 -2.59 -6.54 -11.53
CA ARG A 447 -2.73 -5.98 -10.18
C ARG A 447 -2.78 -7.11 -9.15
N LEU A 448 -1.83 -7.15 -8.23
CA LEU A 448 -1.70 -8.20 -7.21
C LEU A 448 -1.76 -7.59 -5.81
N VAL A 449 -2.43 -8.25 -4.87
CA VAL A 449 -2.44 -7.85 -3.47
C VAL A 449 -2.14 -9.05 -2.57
N ALA A 450 -1.35 -8.86 -1.52
CA ALA A 450 -1.00 -9.92 -0.59
C ALA A 450 -0.95 -9.43 0.85
N LEU A 451 -1.40 -10.28 1.77
CA LEU A 451 -0.96 -10.24 3.16
C LEU A 451 0.39 -10.95 3.22
N GLY A 452 1.43 -10.26 3.69
CA GLY A 452 2.74 -10.86 3.95
C GLY A 452 3.30 -10.43 5.29
N HIS A 453 4.23 -11.23 5.81
CA HIS A 453 5.00 -10.87 7.00
C HIS A 453 6.32 -10.23 6.56
N ALA A 454 6.54 -9.00 7.00
CA ALA A 454 7.77 -8.26 6.75
C ALA A 454 8.75 -8.50 7.89
N PHE A 455 9.96 -8.98 7.56
CA PHE A 455 11.04 -9.19 8.50
C PHE A 455 12.16 -8.17 8.26
N ARG A 456 12.42 -7.31 9.25
CA ARG A 456 13.42 -6.23 9.17
C ARG A 456 14.31 -6.24 10.40
N ALA A 457 15.62 -6.28 10.20
CA ALA A 457 16.57 -6.31 11.31
C ALA A 457 16.68 -4.97 12.05
N GLU A 458 16.18 -3.87 11.45
CA GLU A 458 16.17 -2.51 12.02
C GLU A 458 17.55 -2.09 12.56
N ALA A 459 18.61 -2.60 11.93
CA ALA A 459 19.99 -2.41 12.34
C ALA A 459 20.35 -0.91 12.26
N GLY A 460 20.74 -0.34 13.39
CA GLY A 460 21.08 1.08 13.54
C GLY A 460 19.96 1.96 14.10
N ALA A 461 18.72 1.48 14.18
CA ALA A 461 17.63 2.20 14.83
C ALA A 461 17.61 1.90 16.34
N ARG A 462 18.47 2.57 17.12
CA ARG A 462 18.40 2.58 18.59
C ARG A 462 17.72 3.88 19.05
N GLY A 463 16.64 3.80 19.82
CA GLY A 463 15.99 5.00 20.36
C GLY A 463 14.53 4.81 20.78
N ALA A 464 13.80 5.91 20.90
CA ALA A 464 12.40 5.94 21.34
C ALA A 464 11.43 5.16 20.40
N ASP A 465 11.79 5.01 19.13
CA ASP A 465 10.96 4.38 18.09
C ASP A 465 10.83 2.87 18.22
N THR A 466 11.78 2.21 18.90
CA THR A 466 11.72 0.77 19.16
C THR A 466 10.85 0.42 20.37
N ARG A 467 10.31 1.42 21.08
CA ARG A 467 9.36 1.21 22.18
C ARG A 467 7.96 0.99 21.62
N GLY A 468 7.42 -0.21 21.82
CA GLY A 468 6.05 -0.57 21.43
C GLY A 468 5.97 -1.09 19.99
N LEU A 469 4.97 -0.64 19.23
CA LEU A 469 4.60 -1.23 17.93
C LEU A 469 5.08 -0.44 16.70
N TYR A 470 5.72 0.73 16.88
CA TYR A 470 6.04 1.61 15.75
C TYR A 470 7.17 1.08 14.85
N ARG A 471 8.20 0.49 15.47
CA ARG A 471 9.34 -0.16 14.79
C ARG A 471 9.64 -1.51 15.44
N VAL A 472 9.25 -2.58 14.75
CA VAL A 472 9.36 -3.98 15.20
C VAL A 472 10.02 -4.85 14.12
N HIS A 473 10.58 -5.99 14.51
CA HIS A 473 11.34 -6.83 13.59
C HIS A 473 10.48 -7.71 12.67
N GLN A 474 9.27 -8.07 13.11
CA GLN A 474 8.27 -8.78 12.33
C GLN A 474 6.96 -8.04 12.38
N PHE A 475 6.31 -7.88 11.23
CA PHE A 475 4.97 -7.32 11.18
C PHE A 475 4.18 -7.74 9.94
N SER A 476 2.85 -7.78 10.09
CA SER A 476 1.91 -7.99 9.00
C SER A 476 1.73 -6.73 8.15
N LYS A 477 1.70 -6.90 6.83
CA LYS A 477 1.46 -5.83 5.87
C LYS A 477 0.59 -6.31 4.71
N ILE A 478 -0.37 -5.48 4.30
CA ILE A 478 -1.07 -5.66 3.03
C ILE A 478 -0.32 -4.89 1.95
N GLU A 479 0.23 -5.60 0.97
CA GLU A 479 1.01 -5.04 -0.13
C GLU A 479 0.25 -5.14 -1.45
N MET A 480 0.21 -4.03 -2.18
CA MET A 480 -0.22 -3.96 -3.57
C MET A 480 1.01 -3.95 -4.48
N TYR A 481 0.99 -4.74 -5.54
CA TYR A 481 2.03 -4.81 -6.57
C TYR A 481 1.40 -4.79 -7.95
N VAL A 482 1.91 -3.95 -8.84
CA VAL A 482 1.37 -3.79 -10.20
C VAL A 482 2.49 -3.94 -11.22
N ALA A 483 2.22 -4.68 -12.28
CA ALA A 483 2.96 -4.58 -13.53
C ALA A 483 2.06 -3.95 -14.59
N THR A 484 2.48 -2.82 -15.16
CA THR A 484 1.78 -2.11 -16.24
C THR A 484 2.62 -2.10 -17.51
N ASP A 485 2.06 -1.53 -18.58
CA ASP A 485 2.84 -1.25 -19.78
C ASP A 485 4.06 -0.36 -19.50
N GLY A 486 5.09 -0.47 -20.35
CA GLY A 486 6.34 0.29 -20.24
C GLY A 486 6.22 1.78 -20.59
N ASP A 487 5.03 2.38 -20.43
CA ASP A 487 4.79 3.80 -20.67
C ASP A 487 4.82 4.57 -19.34
N VAL A 488 5.64 5.62 -19.27
CA VAL A 488 5.80 6.42 -18.05
C VAL A 488 4.48 7.07 -17.65
N LYS A 489 3.69 7.59 -18.61
CA LYS A 489 2.41 8.24 -18.31
C LYS A 489 1.43 7.27 -17.66
N SER A 490 1.30 6.07 -18.24
CA SER A 490 0.45 5.00 -17.71
C SER A 490 0.92 4.53 -16.32
N SER A 491 2.22 4.38 -16.09
CA SER A 491 2.76 4.04 -14.77
C SER A 491 2.57 5.16 -13.73
N ASN A 492 2.68 6.45 -14.11
CA ASN A 492 2.40 7.57 -13.21
C ASN A 492 0.92 7.62 -12.83
N ALA A 493 0.01 7.40 -13.79
CA ALA A 493 -1.42 7.31 -13.50
C ALA A 493 -1.74 6.13 -12.55
N MET A 494 -1.04 5.00 -12.69
CA MET A 494 -1.17 3.88 -11.77
C MET A 494 -0.67 4.20 -10.36
N LEU A 495 0.39 5.00 -10.21
CA LEU A 495 0.86 5.47 -8.91
C LEU A 495 -0.21 6.31 -8.19
N GLU A 496 -0.90 7.19 -8.92
CA GLU A 496 -2.03 7.97 -8.41
C GLU A 496 -3.21 7.07 -8.01
N GLU A 497 -3.51 6.03 -8.79
CA GLU A 497 -4.54 5.03 -8.45
C GLU A 497 -4.18 4.30 -7.14
N LEU A 498 -2.94 3.82 -7.00
CA LEU A 498 -2.45 3.16 -5.79
C LEU A 498 -2.53 4.08 -4.56
N ARG A 499 -2.13 5.35 -4.70
CA ARG A 499 -2.26 6.36 -3.65
C ARG A 499 -3.71 6.54 -3.22
N SER A 500 -4.64 6.64 -4.18
CA SER A 500 -6.07 6.78 -3.88
C SER A 500 -6.64 5.61 -3.07
N ILE A 501 -6.11 4.40 -3.26
CA ILE A 501 -6.49 3.21 -2.49
C ILE A 501 -5.96 3.31 -1.06
N GLN A 502 -4.70 3.72 -0.88
CA GLN A 502 -4.12 3.94 0.45
C GLN A 502 -4.90 4.99 1.24
N GLU A 503 -5.28 6.07 0.57
CA GLU A 503 -6.14 7.12 1.12
C GLU A 503 -7.55 6.61 1.47
N GLU A 504 -8.16 5.74 0.66
CA GLU A 504 -9.44 5.09 1.00
C GLU A 504 -9.32 4.22 2.27
N VAL A 505 -8.24 3.44 2.38
CA VAL A 505 -7.97 2.60 3.56
C VAL A 505 -7.85 3.49 4.81
N ILE A 506 -6.93 4.46 4.80
CA ILE A 506 -6.61 5.29 5.98
C ILE A 506 -7.77 6.23 6.32
N GLY A 507 -8.36 6.89 5.31
CA GLY A 507 -9.50 7.78 5.49
C GLY A 507 -10.74 7.07 6.02
N GLY A 508 -11.01 5.83 5.58
CA GLY A 508 -12.13 5.04 6.08
C GLY A 508 -11.98 4.58 7.54
N LEU A 509 -10.75 4.58 8.09
CA LEU A 509 -10.51 4.39 9.53
C LEU A 509 -10.77 5.66 10.35
N GLY A 510 -11.12 6.78 9.70
CA GLY A 510 -11.35 8.07 10.32
C GLY A 510 -10.07 8.69 10.91
N LEU A 511 -8.88 8.29 10.41
CA LEU A 511 -7.60 8.80 10.88
C LEU A 511 -7.23 10.10 10.14
N PRO A 512 -6.60 11.08 10.82
CA PRO A 512 -6.07 12.25 10.18
C PRO A 512 -4.71 11.93 9.57
N TYR A 513 -4.54 12.24 8.29
CA TYR A 513 -3.34 11.86 7.56
C TYR A 513 -2.85 12.98 6.64
N ARG A 514 -1.57 12.90 6.27
CA ARG A 514 -0.95 13.73 5.25
C ARG A 514 -0.25 12.88 4.22
N VAL A 515 -0.25 13.35 2.98
CA VAL A 515 0.43 12.72 1.85
C VAL A 515 1.66 13.55 1.51
N LEU A 516 2.81 12.90 1.39
CA LEU A 516 4.10 13.52 1.11
C LEU A 516 4.68 13.00 -0.20
N ASP A 517 5.14 13.90 -1.08
CA ASP A 517 6.02 13.57 -2.21
C ASP A 517 7.46 13.52 -1.69
N MET A 518 8.05 12.32 -1.73
CA MET A 518 9.30 12.06 -1.05
C MET A 518 10.50 12.57 -1.85
N PRO A 519 11.48 13.19 -1.19
CA PRO A 519 12.58 13.83 -1.86
C PRO A 519 13.64 12.82 -2.34
N THR A 520 14.59 13.28 -3.15
CA THR A 520 15.60 12.44 -3.81
C THR A 520 16.34 11.51 -2.85
N GLU A 521 16.73 11.95 -1.66
CA GLU A 521 17.47 11.12 -0.69
C GLU A 521 16.63 9.99 -0.06
N GLU A 522 15.30 10.03 -0.21
CA GLU A 522 14.34 9.06 0.36
C GLU A 522 13.72 8.09 -0.66
N LEU A 523 14.12 8.16 -1.94
CA LEU A 523 13.61 7.28 -2.99
C LEU A 523 14.15 5.83 -2.93
N GLY A 524 15.17 5.55 -2.11
CA GLY A 524 15.89 4.28 -2.15
C GLY A 524 16.59 4.04 -3.50
N ALA A 525 16.80 2.78 -3.88
CA ALA A 525 17.47 2.43 -5.15
C ALA A 525 16.49 2.29 -6.32
N SER A 526 15.29 1.75 -6.09
CA SER A 526 14.37 1.34 -7.16
C SER A 526 13.34 2.39 -7.55
N ALA A 527 12.93 3.29 -6.65
CA ALA A 527 11.84 4.22 -6.94
C ALA A 527 12.28 5.34 -7.89
N TYR A 528 11.45 5.58 -8.90
CA TYR A 528 11.46 6.72 -9.81
C TYR A 528 10.73 7.93 -9.20
N ARG A 529 9.61 7.67 -8.52
CA ARG A 529 8.83 8.61 -7.68
C ARG A 529 8.22 7.83 -6.52
N LYS A 530 8.08 8.45 -5.34
CA LYS A 530 7.56 7.82 -4.12
C LYS A 530 6.65 8.78 -3.36
N TYR A 531 5.50 8.29 -2.94
CA TYR A 531 4.62 8.96 -1.99
C TYR A 531 4.60 8.23 -0.67
N ASP A 532 4.65 8.96 0.44
CA ASP A 532 4.42 8.42 1.78
C ASP A 532 3.13 9.02 2.35
N ILE A 533 2.40 8.23 3.12
CA ILE A 533 1.25 8.70 3.89
C ILE A 533 1.55 8.54 5.37
N GLU A 534 1.47 9.64 6.09
CA GLU A 534 1.72 9.69 7.52
C GLU A 534 0.42 10.01 8.27
N VAL A 535 0.27 9.41 9.45
CA VAL A 535 -0.84 9.67 10.36
C VAL A 535 -0.31 10.39 11.60
N TRP A 536 -1.05 11.37 12.08
CA TRP A 536 -0.73 12.02 13.36
C TRP A 536 -0.93 11.06 14.52
N MET A 537 0.08 10.90 15.38
CA MET A 537 0.06 9.99 16.53
C MET A 537 0.22 10.79 17.84
N PRO A 538 -0.89 11.13 18.53
CA PRO A 538 -0.86 12.02 19.69
C PRO A 538 0.02 11.54 20.85
N GLY A 539 0.12 10.23 21.07
CA GLY A 539 0.97 9.64 22.10
C GLY A 539 2.46 9.67 21.76
N ARG A 540 2.81 9.71 20.46
CA ARG A 540 4.17 10.02 19.98
C ARG A 540 4.45 11.52 19.85
N GLY A 541 3.42 12.35 19.66
CA GLY A 541 3.59 13.78 19.40
C GLY A 541 4.22 14.06 18.03
N SER A 542 4.08 13.14 17.07
CA SER A 542 4.64 13.29 15.72
C SER A 542 3.78 12.58 14.68
N TRP A 543 4.00 12.96 13.42
CA TRP A 543 3.51 12.23 12.26
C TRP A 543 4.30 10.94 12.11
N GLY A 544 3.61 9.85 11.72
CA GLY A 544 4.26 8.59 11.46
C GLY A 544 3.79 7.94 10.17
N GLU A 545 4.73 7.56 9.31
CA GLU A 545 4.49 6.83 8.06
C GLU A 545 3.70 5.54 8.34
N VAL A 546 2.53 5.38 7.72
CA VAL A 546 1.74 4.14 7.79
C VAL A 546 1.66 3.42 6.44
N SER A 547 2.12 4.08 5.38
CA SER A 547 1.95 3.63 4.01
C SER A 547 2.94 4.36 3.09
N SER A 548 3.39 3.68 2.05
CA SER A 548 4.26 4.21 1.00
C SER A 548 3.92 3.58 -0.35
N ALA A 549 4.04 4.34 -1.44
CA ALA A 549 3.80 3.89 -2.81
C ALA A 549 4.92 4.36 -3.73
N SER A 550 5.43 3.48 -4.58
CA SER A 550 6.55 3.76 -5.48
C SER A 550 6.25 3.33 -6.91
N ASN A 551 6.55 4.22 -7.86
CA ASN A 551 6.73 3.82 -9.26
C ASN A 551 8.19 3.41 -9.46
N CYS A 552 8.46 2.18 -9.83
CA CYS A 552 9.82 1.67 -10.06
C CYS A 552 10.20 1.61 -11.54
N THR A 553 9.34 2.11 -12.44
CA THR A 553 9.50 2.01 -13.91
C THR A 553 9.97 0.61 -14.28
N ASP A 554 10.95 0.48 -15.17
CA ASP A 554 11.51 -0.79 -15.59
C ASP A 554 12.63 -1.32 -14.68
N PHE A 555 13.00 -0.64 -13.58
CA PHE A 555 14.17 -1.00 -12.76
C PHE A 555 14.17 -2.46 -12.31
N GLN A 556 13.03 -2.92 -11.77
CA GLN A 556 12.86 -4.30 -11.31
C GLN A 556 12.61 -5.23 -12.49
N ALA A 557 11.81 -4.80 -13.49
CA ALA A 557 11.50 -5.57 -14.67
C ALA A 557 12.75 -5.99 -15.46
N GLN A 558 13.71 -5.08 -15.60
CA GLN A 558 15.04 -5.31 -16.17
C GLN A 558 15.79 -6.44 -15.43
N ARG A 559 15.85 -6.35 -14.10
CA ARG A 559 16.59 -7.27 -13.24
C ARG A 559 15.91 -8.63 -13.10
N LEU A 560 14.59 -8.67 -13.21
CA LEU A 560 13.75 -9.87 -13.10
C LEU A 560 13.30 -10.43 -14.45
N ALA A 561 13.70 -9.83 -15.56
CA ALA A 561 13.27 -10.20 -16.91
C ALA A 561 11.73 -10.26 -17.07
N ILE A 562 11.03 -9.24 -16.55
CA ILE A 562 9.57 -9.06 -16.73
C ILE A 562 9.35 -8.30 -18.04
N LYS A 563 9.08 -9.05 -19.10
CA LYS A 563 9.00 -8.57 -20.47
C LYS A 563 7.54 -8.40 -20.90
N MET A 564 7.31 -7.66 -21.98
CA MET A 564 6.02 -7.57 -22.66
C MET A 564 6.12 -8.13 -24.08
N THR A 565 5.00 -8.60 -24.63
CA THR A 565 4.92 -9.05 -26.02
C THR A 565 5.35 -7.94 -27.01
N ARG A 566 6.11 -8.29 -28.06
CA ARG A 566 6.54 -7.35 -29.11
C ARG A 566 5.41 -7.08 -30.10
N VAL A 567 5.37 -5.87 -30.66
CA VAL A 567 4.66 -5.62 -31.92
C VAL A 567 5.42 -6.35 -33.03
N ARG A 568 4.71 -7.18 -33.80
CA ARG A 568 5.26 -7.86 -34.98
C ARG A 568 5.40 -6.85 -36.12
N SER A 569 6.35 -5.93 -36.00
CA SER A 569 6.63 -4.93 -37.03
C SER A 569 8.15 -4.82 -37.20
N LEU A 570 8.71 -5.72 -38.00
CA LEU A 570 9.72 -5.46 -39.04
C LEU A 570 10.08 -6.80 -39.72
N PRO A 571 10.00 -6.92 -41.05
CA PRO A 571 10.33 -8.15 -41.80
C PRO A 571 11.80 -8.58 -41.74
N ASN A 572 12.68 -7.76 -41.14
CA ASN A 572 14.10 -8.05 -40.95
C ASN A 572 14.55 -7.49 -39.60
N PRO A 573 14.54 -8.29 -38.52
CA PRO A 573 15.18 -7.87 -37.28
C PRO A 573 16.69 -7.78 -37.50
N THR A 574 17.26 -6.57 -37.47
CA THR A 574 18.70 -6.40 -37.26
C THR A 574 19.06 -7.00 -35.90
N LYS A 575 20.28 -7.52 -35.72
CA LYS A 575 20.72 -8.11 -34.42
C LYS A 575 20.56 -7.15 -33.22
N ASP A 576 20.46 -5.84 -33.46
CA ASP A 576 20.22 -4.82 -32.42
C ASP A 576 18.74 -4.69 -32.00
N SER A 577 17.79 -5.23 -32.77
CA SER A 577 16.33 -5.23 -32.50
C SER A 577 15.87 -6.33 -31.51
N GLU A 578 16.82 -7.00 -30.85
CA GLU A 578 16.56 -8.14 -29.97
C GLU A 578 16.14 -7.75 -28.53
N HIS A 579 15.91 -6.47 -28.26
CA HIS A 579 15.47 -5.99 -26.94
C HIS A 579 13.95 -6.16 -26.79
N TRP A 580 13.54 -6.96 -25.81
CA TRP A 580 12.12 -7.05 -25.43
C TRP A 580 11.70 -5.76 -24.72
N PRO A 581 10.52 -5.21 -24.99
CA PRO A 581 10.01 -4.10 -24.19
C PRO A 581 9.74 -4.58 -22.76
N MET A 582 10.15 -3.80 -21.76
CA MET A 582 10.02 -4.14 -20.33
C MET A 582 8.72 -3.57 -19.77
N ALA A 583 8.10 -4.31 -18.85
CA ALA A 583 6.98 -3.77 -18.08
C ALA A 583 7.48 -2.68 -17.11
N HIS A 584 6.59 -1.78 -16.70
CA HIS A 584 6.83 -0.96 -15.52
C HIS A 584 6.24 -1.62 -14.28
N THR A 585 6.96 -1.58 -13.16
CA THR A 585 6.49 -2.14 -11.89
C THR A 585 6.22 -1.04 -10.87
N LEU A 586 5.19 -1.25 -10.05
CA LEU A 586 4.83 -0.36 -8.96
C LEU A 586 4.51 -1.19 -7.72
N ASN A 587 4.76 -0.61 -6.55
CA ASN A 587 4.38 -1.19 -5.27
C ASN A 587 3.69 -0.13 -4.40
N ALA A 588 2.82 -0.57 -3.50
CA ALA A 588 2.17 0.29 -2.54
C ALA A 588 1.70 -0.48 -1.31
N THR A 589 2.03 0.03 -0.13
CA THR A 589 1.56 -0.51 1.14
C THR A 589 0.09 -0.11 1.33
N ALA A 590 -0.87 -1.03 1.22
CA ALA A 590 -2.26 -0.71 1.54
C ALA A 590 -2.44 -0.51 3.06
N ALA A 591 -1.78 -1.32 3.88
CA ALA A 591 -1.83 -1.21 5.33
C ALA A 591 -0.58 -1.79 6.01
N ALA A 592 0.17 -0.98 6.76
CA ALA A 592 1.17 -1.45 7.72
C ALA A 592 0.51 -1.64 9.10
N ILE A 593 0.21 -2.90 9.46
CA ILE A 593 -0.74 -3.20 10.53
C ILE A 593 -0.31 -2.65 11.90
N PRO A 594 0.94 -2.82 12.39
CA PRO A 594 1.30 -2.32 13.71
C PRO A 594 1.17 -0.80 13.83
N ARG A 595 1.57 -0.05 12.80
CA ARG A 595 1.50 1.42 12.82
C ARG A 595 0.06 1.92 12.74
N LEU A 596 -0.83 1.21 12.03
CA LEU A 596 -2.26 1.50 12.06
C LEU A 596 -2.90 1.17 13.41
N ILE A 597 -2.47 0.10 14.09
CA ILE A 597 -2.89 -0.19 15.47
C ILE A 597 -2.49 0.98 16.38
N VAL A 598 -1.24 1.45 16.31
CA VAL A 598 -0.79 2.63 17.05
C VAL A 598 -1.70 3.81 16.74
N ALA A 599 -1.86 4.16 15.46
CA ALA A 599 -2.68 5.30 15.04
C ALA A 599 -4.12 5.24 15.58
N ILE A 600 -4.78 4.08 15.50
CA ILE A 600 -6.16 3.90 16.00
C ILE A 600 -6.20 4.05 17.52
N LEU A 601 -5.31 3.38 18.24
CA LEU A 601 -5.30 3.46 19.70
C LEU A 601 -5.09 4.91 20.15
N GLU A 602 -4.08 5.60 19.62
CA GLU A 602 -3.73 6.94 20.09
C GLU A 602 -4.78 8.01 19.70
N ASN A 603 -5.42 7.89 18.53
CA ASN A 603 -6.44 8.85 18.10
C ASN A 603 -7.82 8.57 18.71
N HIS A 604 -8.25 7.31 18.72
CA HIS A 604 -9.63 6.95 19.10
C HIS A 604 -9.74 6.68 20.59
N GLY A 605 -8.75 6.00 21.17
CA GLY A 605 -8.60 5.79 22.61
C GLY A 605 -9.47 4.67 23.17
N VAL A 606 -9.78 4.78 24.46
CA VAL A 606 -10.56 3.81 25.25
C VAL A 606 -11.72 4.51 25.92
N GLU A 607 -12.92 3.95 25.85
CA GLU A 607 -14.13 4.44 26.53
C GLU A 607 -14.66 3.37 27.48
N LYS A 608 -14.76 3.69 28.78
CA LYS A 608 -15.26 2.77 29.83
C LYS A 608 -14.56 1.40 29.82
N GLY A 609 -13.25 1.40 29.57
CA GLY A 609 -12.44 0.18 29.46
C GLY A 609 -12.60 -0.59 28.15
N LYS A 610 -13.35 -0.09 27.16
CA LYS A 610 -13.51 -0.71 25.83
C LYS A 610 -12.67 0.03 24.80
N LEU A 611 -12.04 -0.69 23.87
CA LEU A 611 -11.33 -0.05 22.75
C LEU A 611 -12.32 0.68 21.85
N VAL A 612 -11.99 1.91 21.42
CA VAL A 612 -12.82 2.66 20.46
C VAL A 612 -12.31 2.37 19.05
N LEU A 613 -13.07 1.61 18.26
CA LEU A 613 -12.66 1.16 16.92
C LEU A 613 -13.57 1.72 15.81
N PRO A 614 -13.04 1.99 14.60
CA PRO A 614 -13.85 2.42 13.46
C PRO A 614 -14.94 1.41 13.08
N ASP A 615 -16.15 1.88 12.79
CA ASP A 615 -17.26 1.02 12.37
C ASP A 615 -17.06 0.36 11.00
N THR A 616 -16.14 0.88 10.18
CA THR A 616 -15.62 0.22 8.97
C THR A 616 -15.00 -1.16 9.23
N LEU A 617 -14.53 -1.41 10.46
CA LEU A 617 -13.95 -2.70 10.83
C LEU A 617 -14.99 -3.73 11.27
N LYS A 618 -16.25 -3.34 11.51
CA LYS A 618 -17.31 -4.26 11.95
C LYS A 618 -17.46 -5.51 11.09
N PRO A 619 -17.48 -5.44 9.74
CA PRO A 619 -17.64 -6.63 8.91
C PRO A 619 -16.48 -7.63 9.03
N PHE A 620 -15.35 -7.19 9.58
CA PHE A 620 -14.12 -7.96 9.70
C PHE A 620 -13.79 -8.32 11.16
N TRP A 621 -14.65 -7.94 12.11
CA TRP A 621 -14.44 -8.20 13.53
C TRP A 621 -14.88 -9.61 13.92
N LEU A 622 -13.91 -10.47 14.26
CA LEU A 622 -14.16 -11.90 14.46
C LEU A 622 -15.00 -12.22 15.71
N ALA A 623 -15.00 -11.34 16.73
CA ALA A 623 -15.79 -11.55 17.95
C ALA A 623 -17.27 -11.13 17.80
N GLY A 624 -17.67 -10.62 16.63
CA GLY A 624 -19.04 -10.17 16.36
C GLY A 624 -19.28 -8.70 16.69
N ASP A 625 -20.30 -8.11 16.09
CA ASP A 625 -20.64 -6.68 16.17
C ASP A 625 -21.02 -6.21 17.59
N LYS A 626 -21.45 -7.13 18.45
CA LYS A 626 -21.87 -6.90 19.85
C LYS A 626 -20.81 -7.24 20.89
N ASP A 627 -19.54 -7.34 20.50
CA ASP A 627 -18.43 -7.59 21.43
C ASP A 627 -18.38 -6.55 22.55
N ASP A 628 -18.39 -7.03 23.80
CA ASP A 628 -18.37 -6.18 24.98
C ASP A 628 -17.02 -5.50 25.23
N ASN A 629 -15.96 -5.87 24.51
CA ASN A 629 -14.64 -5.25 24.67
C ASN A 629 -14.43 -4.03 23.75
N VAL A 630 -15.36 -3.74 22.84
CA VAL A 630 -15.21 -2.71 21.81
C VAL A 630 -16.39 -1.73 21.82
N THR A 631 -16.10 -0.46 21.55
CA THR A 631 -17.07 0.57 21.20
C THR A 631 -16.83 1.03 19.77
N TRP A 632 -17.89 1.08 18.96
CA TRP A 632 -17.77 1.45 17.56
C TRP A 632 -17.89 2.96 17.34
N LEU A 633 -16.86 3.54 16.75
CA LEU A 633 -16.81 4.92 16.28
C LEU A 633 -17.32 4.99 14.84
N HIS A 634 -18.33 5.82 14.61
CA HIS A 634 -18.83 6.05 13.27
C HIS A 634 -17.89 6.95 12.46
N THR A 635 -17.34 6.44 11.36
CA THR A 635 -16.40 7.22 10.51
C THR A 635 -17.06 7.94 9.34
N GLY A 636 -18.31 7.59 9.00
CA GLY A 636 -19.00 8.13 7.82
C GLY A 636 -18.64 7.43 6.50
N PHE A 637 -17.73 6.45 6.52
CA PHE A 637 -17.34 5.64 5.38
C PHE A 637 -17.96 4.24 5.51
N GLY A 638 -19.14 4.00 4.94
CA GLY A 638 -19.84 2.72 5.03
C GLY A 638 -21.09 2.71 4.14
N SER A 639 -21.67 1.53 3.84
CA SER A 639 -22.85 1.44 2.96
C SER A 639 -24.12 2.09 3.53
N ASP A 640 -24.14 2.35 4.83
CA ASP A 640 -25.27 2.96 5.51
C ASP A 640 -25.07 4.48 5.57
N SER A 641 -25.85 5.20 4.76
CA SER A 641 -25.86 6.66 4.76
C SER A 641 -26.25 7.17 6.14
N PRO A 642 -25.41 7.98 6.83
CA PRO A 642 -25.69 8.37 8.19
C PRO A 642 -26.89 9.29 8.29
N SER A 643 -27.70 9.07 9.33
CA SER A 643 -28.66 10.08 9.77
C SER A 643 -27.91 11.38 10.09
N ARG A 644 -28.51 12.54 9.77
CA ARG A 644 -27.91 13.87 10.05
C ARG A 644 -27.49 14.01 11.52
N LEU A 645 -28.23 13.35 12.42
CA LEU A 645 -27.97 13.33 13.86
C LEU A 645 -26.67 12.61 14.23
N GLN A 646 -26.37 11.46 13.61
CA GLN A 646 -25.15 10.70 13.90
C GLN A 646 -23.89 11.49 13.51
N ARG A 647 -23.90 12.15 12.34
CA ARG A 647 -22.81 13.03 11.91
C ARG A 647 -22.62 14.20 12.87
N ALA A 648 -23.71 14.87 13.24
CA ALA A 648 -23.66 15.98 14.19
C ALA A 648 -23.12 15.53 15.56
N MET A 649 -23.53 14.36 16.06
CA MET A 649 -23.05 13.84 17.34
C MET A 649 -21.57 13.43 17.30
N ALA A 650 -21.07 12.88 16.19
CA ALA A 650 -19.66 12.56 16.04
C ALA A 650 -18.79 13.84 16.09
N GLN A 651 -19.21 14.89 15.39
CA GLN A 651 -18.55 16.20 15.46
C GLN A 651 -18.59 16.80 16.87
N VAL A 652 -19.75 16.74 17.54
CA VAL A 652 -19.88 17.25 18.92
C VAL A 652 -18.98 16.48 19.88
N ARG A 653 -18.86 15.15 19.75
CA ARG A 653 -17.92 14.36 20.57
C ARG A 653 -16.47 14.73 20.31
N SER A 654 -16.11 14.97 19.06
CA SER A 654 -14.76 15.44 18.68
C SER A 654 -14.45 16.79 19.33
N ILE A 655 -15.38 17.76 19.22
CA ILE A 655 -15.25 19.09 19.83
C ILE A 655 -15.21 18.99 21.37
N ALA A 656 -16.02 18.12 21.98
CA ALA A 656 -16.03 17.87 23.42
C ALA A 656 -14.68 17.34 23.91
N LYS A 657 -14.10 16.39 23.17
CA LYS A 657 -12.78 15.84 23.43
C LYS A 657 -11.68 16.91 23.32
N LYS A 658 -11.73 17.78 22.29
CA LYS A 658 -10.79 18.92 22.13
C LYS A 658 -10.86 19.90 23.30
N ASN A 659 -12.05 20.12 23.86
CA ASN A 659 -12.26 21.01 24.99
C ASN A 659 -12.05 20.36 26.37
N GLY A 660 -11.74 19.05 26.43
CA GLY A 660 -11.57 18.31 27.68
C GLY A 660 -12.86 18.16 28.49
N THR A 661 -14.00 18.09 27.81
CA THR A 661 -15.35 18.02 28.41
C THR A 661 -16.11 16.82 27.88
N ASP A 662 -17.13 16.35 28.61
CA ASP A 662 -18.03 15.32 28.11
C ASP A 662 -19.00 15.86 27.03
N ALA A 663 -19.36 15.03 26.05
CA ALA A 663 -20.24 15.46 24.97
C ALA A 663 -21.63 15.85 25.48
N THR A 664 -22.10 15.20 26.56
CA THR A 664 -23.41 15.51 27.16
C THR A 664 -23.43 16.88 27.82
N THR A 665 -22.35 17.24 28.53
CA THR A 665 -22.19 18.53 29.22
C THR A 665 -21.97 19.66 28.21
N MET A 666 -21.27 19.39 27.11
CA MET A 666 -21.15 20.34 26.01
C MET A 666 -22.49 20.66 25.34
N VAL A 667 -23.30 19.64 25.02
CA VAL A 667 -24.63 19.85 24.42
C VAL A 667 -25.56 20.59 25.37
N ALA A 668 -25.57 20.21 26.64
CA ALA A 668 -26.34 20.90 27.67
C ALA A 668 -25.92 22.38 27.81
N SER A 669 -24.62 22.66 27.77
CA SER A 669 -24.07 24.02 27.81
C SER A 669 -24.57 24.87 26.65
N PHE A 670 -24.57 24.31 25.43
CA PHE A 670 -25.11 24.99 24.26
C PHE A 670 -26.58 25.37 24.46
N PHE A 671 -27.43 24.44 24.90
CA PHE A 671 -28.85 24.75 25.11
C PHE A 671 -29.08 25.81 26.20
N ILE A 672 -28.37 25.71 27.32
CA ILE A 672 -28.46 26.70 28.41
C ILE A 672 -28.03 28.09 27.91
N LEU A 673 -26.89 28.18 27.21
CA LEU A 673 -26.40 29.43 26.65
C LEU A 673 -27.33 29.97 25.54
N HIS A 674 -27.91 29.09 24.73
CA HIS A 674 -28.84 29.48 23.68
C HIS A 674 -30.10 30.14 24.23
N GLU A 675 -30.62 29.63 25.35
CA GLU A 675 -31.75 30.22 26.08
C GLU A 675 -31.35 31.49 26.83
N LEU A 676 -30.21 31.50 27.53
CA LEU A 676 -29.73 32.69 28.25
C LEU A 676 -29.46 33.86 27.31
N THR A 677 -28.86 33.61 26.14
CA THR A 677 -28.64 34.62 25.10
C THR A 677 -29.94 35.08 24.43
N ALA A 678 -31.07 34.41 24.67
CA ALA A 678 -32.40 34.91 24.31
C ALA A 678 -32.99 35.78 25.42
N ILE A 679 -33.03 35.24 26.63
CA ILE A 679 -33.80 35.79 27.74
C ILE A 679 -33.16 37.08 28.26
N VAL A 680 -31.84 37.07 28.48
CA VAL A 680 -31.15 38.23 29.07
C VAL A 680 -31.28 39.47 28.19
N PRO A 681 -30.97 39.42 26.87
CA PRO A 681 -31.17 40.58 26.01
C PRO A 681 -32.64 40.98 25.85
N LEU A 682 -33.57 40.02 25.84
CA LEU A 682 -35.01 40.32 25.74
C LEU A 682 -35.49 41.14 26.94
N VAL A 683 -35.10 40.75 28.15
CA VAL A 683 -35.46 41.47 29.38
C VAL A 683 -34.79 42.85 29.43
N ILE A 684 -33.49 42.93 29.10
CA ILE A 684 -32.76 44.22 29.09
C ILE A 684 -33.38 45.17 28.06
N MET A 685 -33.61 44.71 26.83
CA MET A 685 -34.20 45.54 25.77
C MET A 685 -35.62 45.97 26.10
N PHE A 686 -36.42 45.12 26.75
CA PHE A 686 -37.75 45.50 27.23
C PHE A 686 -37.70 46.73 28.15
N TYR A 687 -36.82 46.73 29.15
CA TYR A 687 -36.69 47.86 30.07
C TYR A 687 -36.02 49.08 29.43
N VAL A 688 -35.03 48.89 28.56
CA VAL A 688 -34.37 49.99 27.83
C VAL A 688 -35.35 50.68 26.88
N PHE A 689 -36.14 49.93 26.12
CA PHE A 689 -37.18 50.47 25.26
C PHE A 689 -38.28 51.18 26.06
N GLY A 690 -38.59 50.68 27.26
CA GLY A 690 -39.42 51.37 28.24
C GLY A 690 -38.86 52.73 28.66
N ALA A 691 -37.59 52.77 29.06
CA ALA A 691 -36.92 54.01 29.50
C ALA A 691 -36.77 55.04 28.37
N LEU A 692 -36.60 54.58 27.12
CA LEU A 692 -36.46 55.43 25.94
C LEU A 692 -37.79 55.81 25.27
N GLY A 693 -38.93 55.32 25.79
CA GLY A 693 -40.25 55.59 25.19
C GLY A 693 -40.42 55.01 23.79
N VAL A 694 -39.65 53.97 23.43
CA VAL A 694 -39.68 53.37 22.08
C VAL A 694 -41.06 52.77 21.80
N GLY A 695 -41.64 52.06 22.77
CA GLY A 695 -42.94 51.42 22.62
C GLY A 695 -44.07 52.43 22.45
N THR A 696 -44.02 53.56 23.16
CA THR A 696 -44.99 54.66 23.00
C THR A 696 -44.85 55.31 21.62
N ALA A 697 -43.62 55.57 21.16
CA ALA A 697 -43.36 56.12 19.82
C ALA A 697 -43.78 55.17 18.68
N VAL A 698 -43.54 53.86 18.85
CA VAL A 698 -43.96 52.82 17.90
C VAL A 698 -45.48 52.73 17.83
N LEU A 699 -46.17 52.82 18.97
CA LEU A 699 -47.63 52.87 19.01
C LEU A 699 -48.20 54.14 18.40
N GLU A 700 -47.60 55.29 18.67
CA GLU A 700 -48.00 56.56 18.08
C GLU A 700 -47.78 56.57 16.56
N TRP A 701 -46.71 55.94 16.07
CA TRP A 701 -46.48 55.72 14.64
C TRP A 701 -47.46 54.72 14.02
N LEU A 702 -47.80 53.62 14.72
CA LEU A 702 -48.75 52.60 14.24
C LEU A 702 -50.22 53.01 14.33
N LEU A 703 -50.56 53.88 15.29
CA LEU A 703 -51.91 54.35 15.61
C LEU A 703 -52.18 55.81 15.19
N GLY A 704 -51.17 56.52 14.71
CA GLY A 704 -51.22 57.95 14.36
C GLY A 704 -52.22 58.32 13.27
N ASN A 705 -52.85 59.48 13.50
CA ASN A 705 -53.90 60.21 12.78
C ASN A 705 -55.17 59.43 12.38
N ALA A 706 -56.24 59.69 13.12
CA ALA A 706 -57.60 59.18 12.91
C ALA A 706 -58.29 59.71 11.63
N GLU A 707 -57.69 60.65 10.90
CA GLU A 707 -58.35 61.32 9.77
C GLU A 707 -58.12 60.68 8.38
N GLU A 708 -57.19 59.72 8.24
CA GLU A 708 -57.07 58.89 7.01
C GLU A 708 -57.63 57.46 7.19
N GLN A 709 -58.43 57.22 8.23
CA GLN A 709 -58.80 55.86 8.69
C GLN A 709 -60.12 55.30 8.14
N ALA A 710 -60.73 55.92 7.12
CA ALA A 710 -62.07 55.53 6.63
C ALA A 710 -62.11 54.85 5.24
N LYS A 711 -60.97 54.50 4.61
CA LYS A 711 -60.96 53.82 3.30
C LYS A 711 -59.85 52.77 3.18
N ASP A 712 -60.04 51.62 3.83
CA ASP A 712 -59.65 50.29 3.31
C ASP A 712 -59.81 49.23 4.40
N SER A 713 -60.97 48.58 4.42
CA SER A 713 -61.31 47.53 5.38
C SER A 713 -60.69 46.16 5.05
N GLU A 714 -60.00 46.02 3.91
CA GLU A 714 -59.32 44.77 3.48
C GLU A 714 -57.78 44.84 3.48
N SER A 715 -57.18 45.90 4.04
CA SER A 715 -55.72 46.04 4.12
C SER A 715 -55.08 45.09 5.14
N LEU A 716 -53.90 44.54 4.82
CA LEU A 716 -53.05 43.75 5.70
C LEU A 716 -52.77 44.49 7.03
N MET A 717 -52.73 45.83 7.00
CA MET A 717 -52.58 46.66 8.19
C MET A 717 -53.81 46.69 9.10
N ALA A 718 -55.03 46.63 8.56
CA ALA A 718 -56.24 46.54 9.37
C ALA A 718 -56.30 45.20 10.13
N ARG A 719 -55.91 44.10 9.46
CA ARG A 719 -55.80 42.76 10.09
C ARG A 719 -54.72 42.72 11.15
N PHE A 720 -53.57 43.35 10.90
CA PHE A 720 -52.49 43.46 11.88
C PHE A 720 -52.91 44.28 13.11
N ARG A 721 -53.60 45.41 12.93
CA ARG A 721 -54.13 46.24 14.03
C ARG A 721 -55.15 45.49 14.88
N GLY A 722 -56.08 44.75 14.25
CA GLY A 722 -57.04 43.91 14.97
C GLY A 722 -56.37 42.79 15.77
N TRP A 723 -55.34 42.15 15.19
CA TRP A 723 -54.52 41.18 15.89
C TRP A 723 -53.75 41.80 17.06
N ALA A 724 -53.17 42.99 16.89
CA ALA A 724 -52.41 43.70 17.92
C ALA A 724 -53.28 44.05 19.13
N ARG A 725 -54.48 44.63 18.91
CA ARG A 725 -55.45 44.91 19.98
C ARG A 725 -55.87 43.65 20.74
N LEU A 726 -56.18 42.56 20.02
CA LEU A 726 -56.55 41.29 20.65
C LEU A 726 -55.42 40.72 21.53
N LYS A 727 -54.15 40.93 21.13
CA LYS A 727 -52.99 40.49 21.91
C LYS A 727 -52.73 41.39 23.12
N GLU A 728 -52.92 42.69 22.98
CA GLU A 728 -52.87 43.66 24.06
C GLU A 728 -53.89 43.32 25.17
N GLU A 729 -55.16 43.09 24.81
CA GLU A 729 -56.21 42.68 25.76
C GLU A 729 -55.88 41.37 26.49
N ARG A 730 -55.27 40.40 25.79
CA ARG A 730 -54.82 39.14 26.42
C ARG A 730 -53.65 39.37 27.37
N PHE A 731 -52.73 40.27 27.01
CA PHE A 731 -51.59 40.63 27.84
C PHE A 731 -52.04 41.35 29.10
N GLU A 732 -52.97 42.31 28.98
CA GLU A 732 -53.58 43.00 30.13
C GLU A 732 -54.27 42.03 31.07
N ARG A 733 -55.09 41.13 30.53
CA ARG A 733 -55.76 40.08 31.30
C ARG A 733 -54.76 39.19 32.06
N TYR A 734 -53.61 38.89 31.46
CA TYR A 734 -52.55 38.13 32.12
C TYR A 734 -51.90 38.94 33.26
N CYS A 735 -51.58 40.20 33.03
CA CYS A 735 -50.99 41.11 34.02
C CYS A 735 -51.90 41.32 35.22
N ARG A 736 -53.20 41.59 35.00
CA ARG A 736 -54.22 41.70 36.06
C ARG A 736 -54.36 40.41 36.86
N ARG A 737 -54.34 39.24 36.20
CA ARG A 737 -54.42 37.93 36.89
C ARG A 737 -53.20 37.60 37.76
N LYS A 738 -52.03 38.13 37.41
CA LYS A 738 -50.76 37.82 38.08
C LYS A 738 -50.26 38.94 39.00
N GLY A 739 -50.83 40.14 38.92
CA GLY A 739 -50.37 41.30 39.68
C GLY A 739 -49.05 41.87 39.15
N PHE A 740 -48.85 41.90 37.82
CA PHE A 740 -47.62 42.39 37.19
C PHE A 740 -47.82 43.74 36.50
N LEU A 741 -46.73 44.49 36.32
CA LEU A 741 -46.72 45.81 35.65
C LEU A 741 -47.65 46.86 36.29
N GLY A 742 -47.77 46.84 37.62
CA GLY A 742 -48.53 47.84 38.40
C GLY A 742 -50.01 47.51 38.63
N PHE A 743 -50.49 46.34 38.17
CA PHE A 743 -51.84 45.87 38.48
C PHE A 743 -51.89 45.12 39.81
N GLU A 744 -52.98 45.31 40.55
CA GLU A 744 -53.34 44.41 41.64
C GLU A 744 -53.88 43.08 41.10
N LYS A 745 -53.66 42.00 41.85
CA LYS A 745 -54.03 40.65 41.43
C LYS A 745 -55.56 40.48 41.48
N GLN A 746 -56.17 40.28 40.31
CA GLN A 746 -57.62 40.12 40.13
C GLN A 746 -57.96 38.70 39.63
N ASP A 747 -59.14 38.21 39.96
CA ASP A 747 -59.71 36.94 39.49
C ASP A 747 -60.36 37.09 38.10
N ALA A 748 -60.63 35.97 37.41
CA ALA A 748 -61.06 36.01 36.01
C ALA A 748 -62.43 36.68 35.81
N GLU A 749 -63.35 36.48 36.76
CA GLU A 749 -64.71 37.02 36.69
C GLU A 749 -64.72 38.55 36.86
N SER A 750 -63.90 39.10 37.76
CA SER A 750 -63.77 40.55 37.94
C SER A 750 -63.12 41.26 36.74
N ILE A 751 -62.14 40.61 36.09
CA ILE A 751 -61.49 41.17 34.89
C ILE A 751 -62.46 41.25 33.71
N ASP A 752 -63.25 40.20 33.47
CA ASP A 752 -64.19 40.17 32.36
C ASP A 752 -65.43 41.06 32.63
N ALA A 753 -65.82 41.27 33.90
CA ALA A 753 -66.88 42.19 34.29
C ALA A 753 -66.53 43.69 34.12
N ALA A 754 -65.25 44.05 34.18
CA ALA A 754 -64.80 45.45 34.09
C ALA A 754 -64.96 46.07 32.69
N GLY A 755 -64.98 45.26 31.62
CA GLY A 755 -65.25 45.73 30.24
C GLY A 755 -64.29 46.82 29.73
N ASP A 756 -63.09 46.91 30.31
CA ASP A 756 -62.13 48.01 30.09
C ASP A 756 -60.76 47.55 29.57
N LEU A 757 -60.63 46.26 29.21
CA LEU A 757 -59.43 45.70 28.58
C LEU A 757 -59.05 46.49 27.31
N GLY A 758 -57.77 46.81 27.15
CA GLY A 758 -57.21 47.52 26.02
C GLY A 758 -57.39 49.05 26.04
N LYS A 759 -57.91 49.63 27.14
CA LYS A 759 -58.13 51.09 27.25
C LYS A 759 -56.96 51.86 27.87
N GLN A 760 -55.92 51.18 28.37
CA GLN A 760 -54.78 51.81 29.05
C GLN A 760 -53.55 52.01 28.13
N SER A 761 -53.25 53.25 27.77
CA SER A 761 -52.16 53.63 26.87
C SER A 761 -50.75 53.22 27.35
N HIS A 762 -50.52 53.15 28.67
CA HIS A 762 -49.25 52.74 29.25
C HIS A 762 -48.95 51.24 29.04
N LEU A 763 -49.99 50.40 29.04
CA LEU A 763 -49.86 48.97 28.82
C LEU A 763 -49.60 48.64 27.36
N ALA A 764 -50.24 49.37 26.45
CA ALA A 764 -49.93 49.34 25.03
C ALA A 764 -48.42 49.55 24.82
N GLY A 765 -47.86 50.64 25.38
CA GLY A 765 -46.44 50.97 25.28
C GLY A 765 -45.51 49.85 25.75
N SER A 766 -45.84 49.23 26.89
CA SER A 766 -45.09 48.09 27.43
C SER A 766 -45.19 46.85 26.53
N PHE A 767 -46.37 46.57 25.97
CA PHE A 767 -46.55 45.48 25.01
C PHE A 767 -45.73 45.71 23.74
N ALA A 768 -45.72 46.93 23.20
CA ALA A 768 -44.91 47.30 22.04
C ALA A 768 -43.40 47.15 22.33
N ASN A 769 -42.93 47.53 23.52
CA ASN A 769 -41.54 47.30 23.96
C ASN A 769 -41.18 45.80 23.95
N MET A 770 -42.07 44.95 24.46
CA MET A 770 -41.86 43.50 24.50
C MET A 770 -41.78 42.90 23.09
N VAL A 771 -42.68 43.33 22.19
CA VAL A 771 -42.72 42.87 20.80
C VAL A 771 -41.48 43.33 20.04
N ALA A 772 -41.06 44.59 20.19
CA ALA A 772 -39.86 45.13 19.58
C ALA A 772 -38.60 44.40 20.08
N ALA A 773 -38.49 44.19 21.41
CA ALA A 773 -37.38 43.44 22.00
C ALA A 773 -37.32 42.00 21.48
N TYR A 774 -38.47 41.34 21.36
CA TYR A 774 -38.56 39.99 20.81
C TYR A 774 -38.15 39.91 19.34
N ILE A 775 -38.60 40.85 18.49
CA ILE A 775 -38.20 40.92 17.07
C ILE A 775 -36.69 41.11 16.95
N LEU A 776 -36.10 42.01 17.75
CA LEU A 776 -34.67 42.26 17.72
C LEU A 776 -33.86 41.01 18.15
N VAL A 777 -34.28 40.34 19.24
CA VAL A 777 -33.65 39.10 19.71
C VAL A 777 -33.80 37.94 18.70
N LYS A 778 -34.88 37.93 17.92
CA LYS A 778 -35.07 37.02 16.78
C LYS A 778 -34.16 37.37 15.60
N ALA A 779 -33.99 38.65 15.27
CA ALA A 779 -33.08 39.08 14.21
C ALA A 779 -31.63 38.69 14.51
N LEU A 780 -31.26 38.61 15.80
CA LEU A 780 -29.92 38.22 16.26
C LEU A 780 -29.71 36.70 16.40
N ILE A 781 -30.61 35.84 15.91
CA ILE A 781 -30.46 34.37 16.02
C ILE A 781 -29.09 33.86 15.52
N PRO A 782 -28.57 34.26 14.34
CA PRO A 782 -27.29 33.74 13.86
C PRO A 782 -26.12 34.09 14.79
N VAL A 783 -26.10 35.33 15.30
CA VAL A 783 -25.09 35.81 16.25
C VAL A 783 -25.20 35.06 17.58
N ARG A 784 -26.42 34.83 18.06
CA ARG A 784 -26.68 34.09 19.31
C ARG A 784 -26.24 32.63 19.23
N ILE A 785 -26.51 31.96 18.10
CA ILE A 785 -26.03 30.60 17.86
C ILE A 785 -24.51 30.58 17.85
N GLY A 786 -23.86 31.50 17.11
CA GLY A 786 -22.40 31.62 17.08
C GLY A 786 -21.79 31.83 18.47
N ALA A 787 -22.34 32.75 19.26
CA ALA A 787 -21.90 33.01 20.63
C ALA A 787 -22.11 31.79 21.56
N SER A 788 -23.23 31.09 21.43
CA SER A 788 -23.54 29.89 22.23
C SER A 788 -22.58 28.74 21.91
N VAL A 789 -22.22 28.54 20.63
CA VAL A 789 -21.23 27.53 20.22
C VAL A 789 -19.84 27.88 20.76
N ALA A 790 -19.41 29.14 20.64
CA ALA A 790 -18.10 29.58 21.11
C ALA A 790 -17.94 29.45 22.64
N LEU A 791 -19.00 29.73 23.40
CA LEU A 791 -18.98 29.72 24.86
C LEU A 791 -19.31 28.35 25.48
N ALA A 792 -19.84 27.40 24.70
CA ALA A 792 -20.27 26.09 25.22
C ALA A 792 -19.12 25.28 25.83
N GLY A 793 -17.94 25.26 25.20
CA GLY A 793 -16.76 24.56 25.73
C GLY A 793 -16.31 25.11 27.09
N PRO A 794 -16.00 26.42 27.18
CA PRO A 794 -15.65 27.08 28.43
C PRO A 794 -16.70 26.90 29.53
N PHE A 795 -18.00 27.11 29.22
CA PHE A 795 -19.09 27.00 30.19
C PHE A 795 -19.26 25.56 30.71
N SER A 796 -19.15 24.57 29.83
CA SER A 796 -19.21 23.16 30.21
C SER A 796 -18.11 22.80 31.22
N ARG A 797 -16.89 23.27 30.96
CA ARG A 797 -15.72 22.99 31.80
C ARG A 797 -15.80 23.69 33.18
N THR A 798 -16.28 24.92 33.23
CA THR A 798 -16.26 25.74 34.45
C THR A 798 -17.50 25.56 35.31
N VAL A 799 -18.66 25.28 34.71
CA VAL A 799 -19.95 25.23 35.43
C VAL A 799 -20.50 23.81 35.50
N LEU A 800 -20.74 23.15 34.37
CA LEU A 800 -21.49 21.88 34.35
C LEU A 800 -20.68 20.67 34.81
N GLU A 801 -19.40 20.55 34.44
CA GLU A 801 -18.53 19.46 34.86
C GLU A 801 -18.35 19.42 36.40
N PRO A 802 -18.03 20.54 37.09
CA PRO A 802 -18.01 20.57 38.56
C PRO A 802 -19.35 20.21 39.21
N LEU A 803 -20.46 20.73 38.69
CA LEU A 803 -21.82 20.43 39.19
C LEU A 803 -22.16 18.95 39.02
N LYS A 804 -21.83 18.34 37.88
CA LYS A 804 -22.01 16.91 37.61
C LYS A 804 -21.23 16.03 38.59
N ASN A 805 -20.03 16.46 38.96
CA ASN A 805 -19.20 15.77 39.95
C ASN A 805 -19.74 15.95 41.39
N LEU A 806 -20.43 17.06 41.68
CA LEU A 806 -21.07 17.31 42.98
C LEU A 806 -22.36 16.49 43.15
N ILE A 807 -23.13 16.29 42.08
CA ILE A 807 -24.45 15.64 42.09
C ILE A 807 -24.35 14.10 42.04
N ARG A 808 -23.18 13.53 41.72
CA ARG A 808 -22.92 12.08 41.80
C ARG A 808 -22.02 11.69 42.99
N PRO A 809 -22.53 11.66 44.23
CA PRO A 809 -21.84 10.97 45.32
C PRO A 809 -22.21 9.48 45.26
N GLY A 810 -21.38 8.64 44.63
CA GLY A 810 -21.72 7.21 44.58
C GLY A 810 -20.89 6.28 43.69
N VAL A 811 -19.59 6.51 43.47
CA VAL A 811 -18.66 5.42 43.13
C VAL A 811 -17.35 5.68 43.86
N LEU A 812 -16.98 4.75 44.74
CA LEU A 812 -15.85 4.80 45.67
C LEU A 812 -14.55 5.31 45.04
N ARG A 813 -14.07 6.43 45.56
CA ARG A 813 -12.67 6.87 45.47
C ARG A 813 -11.88 5.99 46.44
N ARG A 814 -11.23 4.92 45.96
CA ARG A 814 -10.19 4.22 46.75
C ARG A 814 -9.07 5.24 47.02
N SER A 815 -8.83 5.50 48.30
CA SER A 815 -7.73 6.34 48.80
C SER A 815 -6.39 5.76 48.35
N PRO A 816 -5.38 6.58 48.01
CA PRO A 816 -4.04 6.08 47.77
C PRO A 816 -3.43 5.62 49.11
N ASP A 817 -2.91 4.41 49.08
CA ASP A 817 -2.27 3.73 50.20
C ASP A 817 -1.03 4.53 50.66
N LYS A 818 -1.00 4.88 51.95
CA LYS A 818 0.17 5.50 52.60
C LYS A 818 1.25 4.42 52.74
N ARG A 819 2.21 4.38 51.80
CA ARG A 819 3.43 3.58 51.97
C ARG A 819 4.20 4.06 53.21
N ARG A 820 4.43 3.13 54.15
CA ARG A 820 5.47 3.23 55.18
C ARG A 820 6.86 3.29 54.52
N PRO A 821 7.82 4.03 55.08
CA PRO A 821 9.22 3.93 54.64
C PRO A 821 9.85 2.65 55.20
N ALA A 822 10.39 1.81 54.34
CA ALA A 822 11.28 0.74 54.75
C ALA A 822 12.69 1.32 54.89
N THR A 823 13.23 1.11 56.08
CA THR A 823 14.58 1.42 56.53
C THR A 823 15.64 0.66 55.75
N SER A 824 16.81 1.28 55.68
CA SER A 824 18.11 0.72 55.32
C SER A 824 18.44 -0.59 56.02
N SER A 825 18.82 -1.60 55.25
CA SER A 825 19.93 -2.54 55.50
C SER A 825 20.18 -3.35 54.24
#